data_AF-A0A536AZY5-F1
#
_entry.id   AF-A0A536AZY5-F1
#
_cell.length_a   1.000
_cell.length_b   1.000
_cell.length_c   1.000
_cell.angle_alpha   90.00
_cell.angle_beta   90.00
_cell.angle_gamma   90.00
#
_symmetry.space_group_name_H-M   'P 1'
#
loop_
_entity.id
_entity.type
_entity.pdbx_description
1 polymer ?
#
loop_
_entity_poly.entity_id
_entity_poly.type
_entity_poly.pdbx_seq_one_letter_code
_entity_poly.pdbx_strand_id
1 'polypeptide(L)'
;MYGARATLGIAFIVLAVRLVVGTTLGAVAGWFAGSTVDRAVSALIDAFGAFPTVLFAMLWIFAFDIRSGISAFAAALAITGWWGFGRATRSAVVALRGRPFLEAARSLGLSEFAVFARHVLPNLLPMLAVAAALEASAILLVLGELGFLGIVVGGGQNVSTDVTGRGGGTEFIFATTEWGATLAQGKFEIYRAAWIALVPATAFASAILGFNLFGHGLRNFFERAPVALGRLLSLRTAALVIAVFVAFRLASPYFGPAGSFVAVAREFDAARARAHVDWLSDPARAGRYTGSAGYNDAARYVADQFKSIGLEPLGSDGTYFQNWGTNIVKLTSMPVLERVGEDPKTFQPRADFSERVGGRAGSGTAEGNVVYVGGGIRTQEYSDYQGTHPEGNIVLIAGPTQGDPIDAAIRSGAKAVIFVSAPDRGIIRPSYLAFFEKDTLPVITVSEAVADELIAPSGKHIADLRKTLEERRRRSDQRPSLIRTAPEPLSFDTPTRVHIEVSLGPLEPIRTMNVVGMLRGSDPERAKKFVIIGGHLDGVGSDPDGTVFPAANDNASGPAVTIEVARVLAAKKAMLKNSVIFVAFSGEEEGLVGSEAFMANSVTTPYRADNIVAFVDLDMEGCCGGLAASDENFELHQRLKAAADRLGYDLDYTPGVGGSDHITFLRRRVPAVMISGTDLGPFHTVGDTATTVDPARLRASGELVLQSVLEMAGTG
;
A
#
# COMPACT_ATOMS: atom_id res chain seq x y z
N MET A 1 -17.60 -5.41 11.96
CA MET A 1 -17.13 -5.22 13.35
C MET A 1 -15.79 -4.48 13.43
N TYR A 2 -14.76 -4.85 12.65
CA TYR A 2 -13.48 -4.14 12.66
C TYR A 2 -13.59 -2.64 12.32
N GLY A 3 -14.34 -2.28 11.27
CA GLY A 3 -14.56 -0.87 10.92
C GLY A 3 -15.26 -0.03 11.99
N ALA A 4 -16.10 -0.64 12.83
CA ALA A 4 -16.76 0.06 13.92
C ALA A 4 -15.76 0.57 14.96
N ARG A 5 -14.70 -0.22 15.25
CA ARG A 5 -13.69 0.15 16.24
C ARG A 5 -12.92 1.39 15.82
N ALA A 6 -12.53 1.47 14.54
CA ALA A 6 -11.82 2.62 13.98
C ALA A 6 -12.72 3.86 13.94
N THR A 7 -13.90 3.77 13.32
CA THR A 7 -14.81 4.92 13.15
C THR A 7 -15.31 5.46 14.49
N LEU A 8 -15.74 4.61 15.42
CA LEU A 8 -16.18 5.05 16.75
C LEU A 8 -15.02 5.54 17.62
N GLY A 9 -13.82 4.95 17.46
CA GLY A 9 -12.61 5.41 18.15
C GLY A 9 -12.23 6.84 17.75
N ILE A 10 -12.27 7.15 16.45
CA ILE A 10 -12.05 8.51 15.93
C ILE A 10 -13.11 9.46 16.49
N ALA A 11 -14.39 9.08 16.39
CA ALA A 11 -15.49 9.91 16.88
C ALA A 11 -15.34 10.24 18.37
N PHE A 12 -14.92 9.27 19.18
CA PHE A 12 -14.68 9.45 20.61
C PHE A 12 -13.51 10.40 20.91
N ILE A 13 -12.36 10.23 20.24
CA ILE A 13 -11.18 11.10 20.43
C ILE A 13 -11.52 12.53 20.05
N VAL A 14 -12.14 12.72 18.88
CA VAL A 14 -12.56 14.04 18.39
C VAL A 14 -13.54 14.70 19.36
N LEU A 15 -14.55 13.95 19.83
CA LEU A 15 -15.52 14.43 20.80
C LEU A 15 -14.86 14.90 22.10
N ALA A 16 -13.94 14.08 22.65
CA ALA A 16 -13.25 14.40 23.88
C ALA A 16 -12.45 15.70 23.77
N VAL A 17 -11.71 15.89 22.67
CA VAL A 17 -10.93 17.12 22.44
C VAL A 17 -11.85 18.32 22.26
N ARG A 18 -12.90 18.22 21.42
CA ARG A 18 -13.86 19.32 21.20
C ARG A 18 -14.55 19.73 22.49
N LEU A 19 -14.96 18.75 23.31
CA LEU A 19 -15.60 18.99 24.60
C LEU A 19 -14.67 19.74 25.54
N VAL A 20 -13.41 19.29 25.69
CA VAL A 20 -12.44 19.92 26.60
C VAL A 20 -12.10 21.33 26.13
N VAL A 21 -11.72 21.50 24.86
CA VAL A 21 -11.31 22.80 24.31
C VAL A 21 -12.49 23.79 24.34
N GLY A 22 -13.64 23.38 23.82
CA GLY A 22 -14.83 24.23 23.76
C GLY A 22 -15.36 24.59 25.14
N THR A 23 -15.47 23.64 26.07
CA THR A 23 -15.92 23.94 27.44
C THR A 23 -14.96 24.88 28.15
N THR A 24 -13.65 24.68 28.01
CA THR A 24 -12.64 25.53 28.67
C THR A 24 -12.70 26.95 28.15
N LEU A 25 -12.65 27.15 26.83
CA LEU A 25 -12.69 28.48 26.22
C LEU A 25 -14.04 29.17 26.47
N GLY A 26 -15.14 28.44 26.31
CA GLY A 26 -16.48 28.96 26.58
C GLY A 26 -16.68 29.34 28.04
N ALA A 27 -16.15 28.54 28.98
CA ALA A 27 -16.21 28.85 30.40
C ALA A 27 -15.41 30.12 30.76
N VAL A 28 -14.20 30.27 30.22
CA VAL A 28 -13.38 31.47 30.42
C VAL A 28 -14.11 32.70 29.87
N ALA A 29 -14.63 32.63 28.64
CA ALA A 29 -15.37 33.74 28.03
C ALA A 29 -16.63 34.11 28.85
N GLY A 30 -17.41 33.11 29.27
CA GLY A 30 -18.63 33.36 30.04
C GLY A 30 -18.35 33.86 31.46
N TRP A 31 -17.27 33.40 32.09
CA TRP A 31 -16.88 33.85 33.42
C TRP A 31 -16.47 35.32 33.41
N PHE A 32 -15.66 35.71 32.42
CA PHE A 32 -15.22 37.08 32.21
C PHE A 32 -16.12 37.86 31.24
N ALA A 33 -17.42 37.55 31.20
CA ALA A 33 -18.35 38.19 30.27
C ALA A 33 -18.29 39.72 30.33
N GLY A 34 -18.24 40.35 29.16
CA GLY A 34 -18.07 41.80 28.98
C GLY A 34 -16.62 42.30 28.98
N SER A 35 -15.64 41.44 29.28
CA SER A 35 -14.22 41.79 29.23
C SER A 35 -13.63 41.70 27.82
N THR A 36 -12.38 42.15 27.68
CA THR A 36 -11.59 41.93 26.46
C THR A 36 -11.31 40.45 26.20
N VAL A 37 -11.21 39.62 27.25
CA VAL A 37 -11.02 38.16 27.12
C VAL A 37 -12.27 37.51 26.51
N ASP A 38 -13.45 37.90 26.97
CA ASP A 38 -14.72 37.44 26.39
C ASP A 38 -14.84 37.83 24.91
N ARG A 39 -14.52 39.08 24.57
CA ARG A 39 -14.52 39.55 23.18
C ARG A 39 -13.53 38.78 22.30
N ALA A 40 -12.31 38.54 22.78
CA ALA A 40 -11.28 37.81 22.02
C ALA A 40 -11.68 36.34 21.78
N VAL A 41 -12.14 35.65 22.82
CA VAL A 41 -12.55 34.24 22.71
C VAL A 41 -13.83 34.10 21.87
N SER A 42 -14.81 35.01 22.04
CA SER A 42 -16.02 35.01 21.21
C SER A 42 -15.70 35.28 19.74
N ALA A 43 -14.80 36.23 19.44
CA ALA A 43 -14.33 36.46 18.08
C ALA A 43 -13.65 35.23 17.47
N LEU A 44 -12.86 34.48 18.27
CA LEU A 44 -12.26 33.23 17.82
C LEU A 44 -13.31 32.15 17.51
N ILE A 45 -14.29 31.98 18.40
CA ILE A 45 -15.41 31.06 18.19
C ILE A 45 -16.18 31.42 16.92
N ASP A 46 -16.49 32.70 16.72
CA ASP A 46 -17.25 33.16 15.56
C ASP A 46 -16.44 33.04 14.26
N ALA A 47 -15.14 33.33 14.30
CA ALA A 47 -14.24 33.16 13.16
C ALA A 47 -14.16 31.70 12.70
N PHE A 48 -14.01 30.75 13.63
CA PHE A 48 -14.00 29.33 13.30
C PHE A 48 -15.38 28.82 12.87
N GLY A 49 -16.45 29.31 13.51
CA GLY A 49 -17.82 28.94 13.22
C GLY A 49 -18.36 29.47 11.87
N ALA A 50 -17.64 30.38 11.21
CA ALA A 50 -18.00 30.90 9.89
C ALA A 50 -17.67 29.91 8.75
N PHE A 51 -16.77 28.95 8.98
CA PHE A 51 -16.37 27.99 7.97
C PHE A 51 -17.34 26.80 7.89
N PRO A 52 -17.70 26.33 6.67
CA PRO A 52 -18.42 25.07 6.51
C PRO A 52 -17.60 23.90 7.08
N THR A 53 -18.21 23.10 7.96
CA THR A 53 -17.49 22.10 8.77
C THR A 53 -16.75 21.07 7.93
N VAL A 54 -17.39 20.54 6.87
CA VAL A 54 -16.79 19.55 5.97
C VAL A 54 -15.60 20.15 5.23
N LEU A 55 -15.75 21.33 4.62
CA LEU A 55 -14.68 21.99 3.87
C LEU A 55 -13.49 22.33 4.77
N PHE A 56 -13.77 22.78 6.00
CA PHE A 56 -12.72 23.09 6.95
C PHE A 56 -12.00 21.83 7.45
N ALA A 57 -12.74 20.72 7.63
CA ALA A 57 -12.14 19.44 7.96
C ALA A 57 -11.22 18.96 6.82
N MET A 58 -11.68 19.04 5.56
CA MET A 58 -10.88 18.71 4.39
C MET A 58 -9.59 19.53 4.31
N LEU A 59 -9.67 20.84 4.55
CA LEU A 59 -8.51 21.73 4.54
C LEU A 59 -7.43 21.27 5.52
N TRP A 60 -7.81 20.95 6.76
CA TRP A 60 -6.86 20.47 7.76
C TRP A 60 -6.38 19.05 7.49
N ILE A 61 -7.25 18.16 6.99
CA ILE A 61 -6.87 16.79 6.62
C ILE A 61 -5.77 16.82 5.54
N PHE A 62 -5.92 17.66 4.52
CA PHE A 62 -4.89 17.80 3.49
C PHE A 62 -3.64 18.54 3.99
N ALA A 63 -3.80 19.52 4.90
CA ALA A 63 -2.67 20.23 5.49
C ALA A 63 -1.79 19.32 6.39
N PHE A 64 -2.38 18.35 7.08
CA PHE A 64 -1.67 17.39 7.94
C PHE A 64 -1.19 16.13 7.22
N ASP A 65 -1.37 16.07 5.90
CA ASP A 65 -1.24 14.88 5.08
C ASP A 65 -2.22 13.76 5.50
N ILE A 66 -3.12 13.39 4.58
CA ILE A 66 -4.11 12.32 4.79
C ILE A 66 -3.45 10.96 5.09
N ARG A 67 -2.19 10.82 4.65
CA ARG A 67 -1.36 9.64 4.87
C ARG A 67 -0.78 9.59 6.28
N SER A 68 -0.89 10.60 7.11
CA SER A 68 -0.40 10.56 8.50
C SER A 68 -1.26 9.69 9.45
N GLY A 69 -2.34 9.05 8.93
CA GLY A 69 -3.14 8.05 9.63
C GLY A 69 -4.24 8.61 10.55
N ILE A 70 -4.69 7.78 11.50
CA ILE A 70 -5.82 8.07 12.41
C ILE A 70 -5.59 9.35 13.23
N SER A 71 -4.35 9.60 13.66
CA SER A 71 -4.00 10.73 14.53
C SER A 71 -4.14 12.08 13.81
N ALA A 72 -3.64 12.20 12.58
CA ALA A 72 -3.79 13.41 11.79
C ALA A 72 -5.24 13.67 11.42
N PHE A 73 -5.98 12.62 11.05
CA PHE A 73 -7.39 12.71 10.74
C PHE A 73 -8.23 13.14 11.96
N ALA A 74 -7.94 12.56 13.13
CA ALA A 74 -8.56 12.94 14.40
C ALA A 74 -8.17 14.37 14.82
N ALA A 75 -6.93 14.80 14.61
CA ALA A 75 -6.48 16.16 14.92
C ALA A 75 -7.19 17.18 14.03
N ALA A 76 -7.30 16.94 12.72
CA ALA A 76 -8.03 17.79 11.80
C ALA A 76 -9.51 17.92 12.19
N LEU A 77 -10.16 16.80 12.52
CA LEU A 77 -11.54 16.79 12.99
C LEU A 77 -11.70 17.43 14.37
N ALA A 78 -10.69 17.37 15.25
CA ALA A 78 -10.73 18.01 16.56
C ALA A 78 -10.63 19.53 16.49
N ILE A 79 -9.85 20.07 15.53
CA ILE A 79 -9.75 21.51 15.26
C ILE A 79 -11.06 22.06 14.68
N THR A 80 -11.81 21.23 13.96
CA THR A 80 -13.16 21.56 13.50
C THR A 80 -14.19 21.29 14.60
N GLY A 81 -15.29 22.04 14.69
CA GLY A 81 -16.46 21.79 15.54
C GLY A 81 -16.41 22.22 17.01
N TRP A 82 -15.26 22.49 17.63
CA TRP A 82 -15.19 22.83 19.07
C TRP A 82 -15.95 24.11 19.46
N TRP A 83 -16.19 25.02 18.50
CA TRP A 83 -16.93 26.27 18.70
C TRP A 83 -18.38 26.05 19.16
N GLY A 84 -19.01 24.91 18.82
CA GLY A 84 -20.36 24.56 19.29
C GLY A 84 -20.42 24.47 20.81
N PHE A 85 -19.50 23.69 21.41
CA PHE A 85 -19.33 23.62 22.86
C PHE A 85 -18.92 24.96 23.47
N GLY A 86 -18.07 25.73 22.78
CA GLY A 86 -17.66 27.07 23.20
C GLY A 86 -18.86 28.00 23.42
N ARG A 87 -19.73 28.12 22.42
CA ARG A 87 -20.94 28.96 22.50
C ARG A 87 -21.92 28.46 23.56
N ALA A 88 -22.19 27.16 23.59
CA ALA A 88 -23.13 26.59 24.55
C ALA A 88 -22.66 26.81 26.00
N THR A 89 -21.39 26.53 26.27
CA THR A 89 -20.79 26.68 27.60
C THR A 89 -20.75 28.14 28.02
N ARG A 90 -20.34 29.05 27.13
CA ARG A 90 -20.34 30.49 27.40
C ARG A 90 -21.72 30.98 27.81
N SER A 91 -22.74 30.69 27.01
CA SER A 91 -24.12 31.09 27.27
C SER A 91 -24.62 30.55 28.60
N ALA A 92 -24.32 29.29 28.92
CA ALA A 92 -24.71 28.68 30.19
C ALA A 92 -23.99 29.31 31.40
N VAL A 93 -22.69 29.59 31.29
CA VAL A 93 -21.92 30.23 32.37
C VAL A 93 -22.41 31.66 32.64
N VAL A 94 -22.71 32.44 31.59
CA VAL A 94 -23.29 33.77 31.73
C VAL A 94 -24.64 33.70 32.46
N ALA A 95 -25.50 32.75 32.09
CA ALA A 95 -26.80 32.54 32.74
C ALA A 95 -26.68 32.10 34.21
N LEU A 96 -25.63 31.34 34.55
CA LEU A 96 -25.37 30.91 35.93
C LEU A 96 -24.78 32.04 36.78
N ARG A 97 -23.94 32.92 36.21
CA ARG A 97 -23.20 33.98 36.93
C ARG A 97 -24.11 34.93 37.72
N GLY A 98 -25.33 35.17 37.24
CA GLY A 98 -26.32 36.05 37.89
C GLY A 98 -27.24 35.37 38.91
N ARG A 99 -26.96 34.13 39.33
CA ARG A 99 -27.81 33.38 40.27
C ARG A 99 -27.43 33.68 41.74
N PRO A 100 -28.42 33.83 42.66
CA PRO A 100 -28.16 34.17 44.07
C PRO A 100 -27.22 33.22 44.83
N PHE A 101 -27.17 31.93 44.45
CA PHE A 101 -26.30 30.96 45.12
C PHE A 101 -24.79 31.21 44.88
N LEU A 102 -24.43 31.87 43.78
CA LEU A 102 -23.04 32.25 43.51
C LEU A 102 -22.63 33.49 44.30
N GLU A 103 -23.56 34.45 44.47
CA GLU A 103 -23.36 35.62 45.33
C GLU A 103 -23.16 35.20 46.79
N ALA A 104 -24.00 34.28 47.28
CA ALA A 104 -23.85 33.69 48.61
C ALA A 104 -22.48 33.00 48.79
N ALA A 105 -22.02 32.23 47.80
CA ALA A 105 -20.70 31.59 47.85
C ALA A 105 -19.55 32.61 47.92
N ARG A 106 -19.66 33.74 47.21
CA ARG A 106 -18.69 34.84 47.29
C ARG A 106 -18.72 35.53 48.65
N SER A 107 -19.90 35.79 49.21
CA SER A 107 -20.08 36.37 50.55
C SER A 107 -19.52 35.48 51.66
N LEU A 108 -19.45 34.16 51.43
CA LEU A 108 -18.81 33.19 52.31
C LEU A 108 -17.28 33.11 52.15
N GLY A 109 -16.68 33.97 51.30
CA GLY A 109 -15.23 34.07 51.12
C GLY A 109 -14.62 33.01 50.20
N LEU A 110 -15.41 32.28 49.41
CA LEU A 110 -14.84 31.35 48.42
C LEU A 110 -14.10 32.14 47.32
N SER A 111 -12.89 31.69 46.98
CA SER A 111 -12.16 32.19 45.81
C SER A 111 -12.95 31.98 44.51
N GLU A 112 -12.77 32.85 43.50
CA GLU A 112 -13.46 32.73 42.20
C GLU A 112 -13.28 31.35 41.55
N PHE A 113 -12.09 30.75 41.65
CA PHE A 113 -11.84 29.38 41.17
C PHE A 113 -12.66 28.33 41.95
N ALA A 114 -12.73 28.46 43.27
CA ALA A 114 -13.53 27.55 44.10
C ALA A 114 -15.03 27.69 43.82
N VAL A 115 -15.52 28.91 43.59
CA VAL A 115 -16.91 29.17 43.18
C VAL A 115 -17.20 28.50 41.83
N PHE A 116 -16.32 28.69 40.84
CA PHE A 116 -16.47 28.07 39.54
C PHE A 116 -16.46 26.53 39.62
N ALA A 117 -15.44 25.96 40.24
CA ALA A 117 -15.24 24.51 40.28
C ALA A 117 -16.31 23.77 41.11
N ARG A 118 -16.80 24.37 42.21
CA ARG A 118 -17.78 23.71 43.10
C ARG A 118 -19.22 24.00 42.73
N HIS A 119 -19.51 25.13 42.07
CA HIS A 119 -20.89 25.57 41.86
C HIS A 119 -21.24 25.82 40.40
N VAL A 120 -20.31 26.22 39.53
CA VAL A 120 -20.62 26.45 38.12
C VAL A 120 -20.46 25.17 37.31
N LEU A 121 -19.28 24.55 37.36
CA LEU A 121 -18.97 23.36 36.56
C LEU A 121 -19.97 22.21 36.79
N PRO A 122 -20.38 21.87 38.02
CA PRO A 122 -21.36 20.80 38.24
C PRO A 122 -22.74 21.09 37.64
N ASN A 123 -23.14 22.36 37.56
CA ASN A 123 -24.40 22.78 36.95
C ASN A 123 -24.34 22.79 35.41
N LEU A 124 -23.14 22.77 34.82
CA LEU A 124 -22.96 22.65 33.37
C LEU A 124 -22.97 21.19 32.89
N LEU A 125 -22.59 20.24 33.75
CA LEU A 125 -22.41 18.83 33.38
C LEU A 125 -23.64 18.20 32.71
N PRO A 126 -24.89 18.40 33.18
CA PRO A 126 -26.06 17.83 32.51
C PRO A 126 -26.19 18.29 31.06
N MET A 127 -26.00 19.59 30.83
CA MET A 127 -26.02 20.19 29.49
C MET A 127 -24.87 19.66 28.63
N LEU A 128 -23.65 19.61 29.18
CA LEU A 128 -22.48 19.13 28.46
C LEU A 128 -22.60 17.65 28.06
N ALA A 129 -23.21 16.82 28.90
CA ALA A 129 -23.40 15.40 28.61
C ALA A 129 -24.43 15.19 27.50
N VAL A 130 -25.54 15.96 27.48
CA VAL A 130 -26.50 15.95 26.37
C VAL A 130 -25.86 16.47 25.08
N ALA A 131 -25.13 17.59 25.16
CA ALA A 131 -24.44 18.16 24.02
C ALA A 131 -23.39 17.20 23.44
N ALA A 132 -22.68 16.46 24.30
CA ALA A 132 -21.70 15.47 23.87
C ALA A 132 -22.31 14.31 23.08
N ALA A 133 -23.49 13.83 23.49
CA ALA A 133 -24.21 12.79 22.74
C ALA A 133 -24.64 13.29 21.34
N LEU A 134 -25.16 14.51 21.25
CA LEU A 134 -25.56 15.10 19.97
C LEU A 134 -24.35 15.37 19.06
N GLU A 135 -23.25 15.87 19.63
CA GLU A 135 -21.99 16.10 18.88
C GLU A 135 -21.35 14.80 18.40
N ALA A 136 -21.43 13.70 19.16
CA ALA A 136 -21.00 12.40 18.68
C ALA A 136 -21.71 12.02 17.37
N SER A 137 -23.01 12.28 17.28
CA SER A 137 -23.79 12.03 16.06
C SER A 137 -23.36 12.93 14.89
N ALA A 138 -23.06 14.21 15.16
CA ALA A 138 -22.58 15.14 14.14
C ALA A 138 -21.19 14.77 13.62
N ILE A 139 -20.28 14.31 14.50
CA ILE A 139 -18.95 13.82 14.10
C ILE A 139 -19.08 12.59 13.19
N LEU A 140 -19.95 11.65 13.55
CA LEU A 140 -20.21 10.46 12.72
C LEU A 140 -20.79 10.81 11.36
N LEU A 141 -21.66 11.83 11.28
CA LEU A 141 -22.18 12.31 10.01
C LEU A 141 -21.07 12.87 9.12
N VAL A 142 -20.20 13.73 9.68
CA VAL A 142 -19.04 14.28 8.94
C VAL A 142 -18.09 13.17 8.48
N LEU A 143 -17.85 12.15 9.31
CA LEU A 143 -17.06 10.98 8.91
C LEU A 143 -17.68 10.22 7.73
N GLY A 144 -19.01 10.06 7.72
CA GLY A 144 -19.73 9.47 6.60
C GLY A 144 -19.67 10.32 5.33
N GLU A 145 -19.81 11.65 5.46
CA GLU A 145 -19.72 12.60 4.35
C GLU A 145 -18.32 12.61 3.72
N LEU A 146 -17.26 12.68 4.55
CA LEU A 146 -15.87 12.59 4.09
C LEU A 146 -15.58 11.25 3.43
N GLY A 147 -16.08 10.15 4.02
CA GLY A 147 -15.99 8.82 3.43
C GLY A 147 -16.63 8.75 2.04
N PHE A 148 -17.84 9.29 1.88
CA PHE A 148 -18.49 9.37 0.57
C PHE A 148 -17.67 10.17 -0.46
N LEU A 149 -17.06 11.28 -0.02
CA LEU A 149 -16.15 12.10 -0.84
C LEU A 149 -14.81 11.39 -1.16
N GLY A 150 -14.53 10.23 -0.57
CA GLY A 150 -13.28 9.48 -0.75
C GLY A 150 -12.12 10.00 0.11
N ILE A 151 -12.42 10.84 1.11
CA ILE A 151 -11.45 11.40 2.04
C ILE A 151 -11.50 10.57 3.31
N VAL A 152 -10.62 9.59 3.39
CA VAL A 152 -10.64 8.57 4.44
C VAL A 152 -9.27 8.45 5.10
N VAL A 153 -9.27 7.81 6.27
CA VAL A 153 -8.07 7.65 7.08
C VAL A 153 -7.03 6.80 6.36
N GLY A 154 -5.81 7.34 6.23
CA GLY A 154 -4.71 6.68 5.52
C GLY A 154 -4.80 6.82 3.98
N GLY A 155 -5.83 7.51 3.47
CA GLY A 155 -6.08 7.64 2.04
C GLY A 155 -6.46 6.32 1.36
N GLY A 156 -6.21 6.26 0.06
CA GLY A 156 -6.28 5.04 -0.73
C GLY A 156 -5.24 5.08 -1.83
N GLN A 157 -5.02 3.95 -2.48
CA GLN A 157 -3.87 3.73 -3.33
C GLN A 157 -4.26 2.94 -4.56
N ASN A 158 -3.69 3.32 -5.69
CA ASN A 158 -3.86 2.64 -6.96
C ASN A 158 -2.93 1.41 -6.98
N VAL A 159 -3.48 0.23 -6.76
CA VAL A 159 -2.78 -1.03 -6.96
C VAL A 159 -2.85 -1.39 -8.45
N SER A 160 -1.71 -1.63 -9.08
CA SER A 160 -1.70 -2.10 -10.47
C SER A 160 -2.44 -3.43 -10.57
N THR A 161 -3.46 -3.51 -11.42
CA THR A 161 -4.07 -4.79 -11.78
C THR A 161 -3.33 -5.45 -12.94
N ASP A 162 -2.39 -4.74 -13.58
CA ASP A 162 -1.58 -5.27 -14.68
C ASP A 162 -0.33 -6.01 -14.20
N VAL A 163 -0.55 -7.04 -13.38
CA VAL A 163 0.53 -7.92 -12.90
C VAL A 163 0.52 -9.25 -13.66
N THR A 164 -0.37 -9.36 -14.65
CA THR A 164 -0.55 -10.55 -15.51
C THR A 164 -0.38 -10.21 -16.99
N GLY A 165 0.13 -9.01 -17.34
CA GLY A 165 0.29 -8.55 -18.72
C GLY A 165 -1.01 -8.54 -19.53
N ARG A 166 -2.13 -8.26 -18.86
CA ARG A 166 -3.50 -8.26 -19.43
C ARG A 166 -3.96 -6.85 -19.81
N GLY A 167 -3.06 -5.86 -19.83
CA GLY A 167 -3.44 -4.47 -20.04
C GLY A 167 -4.36 -3.97 -18.92
N GLY A 168 -4.02 -4.31 -17.68
CA GLY A 168 -4.80 -3.94 -16.49
C GLY A 168 -4.74 -2.45 -16.13
N GLY A 169 -5.86 -1.92 -15.63
CA GLY A 169 -5.89 -0.58 -15.03
C GLY A 169 -5.30 -0.58 -13.62
N THR A 170 -5.42 0.54 -12.92
CA THR A 170 -5.14 0.62 -11.48
C THR A 170 -6.43 0.46 -10.68
N GLU A 171 -6.48 -0.43 -9.69
CA GLU A 171 -7.58 -0.54 -8.73
C GLU A 171 -7.26 0.30 -7.49
N PHE A 172 -8.14 1.23 -7.12
CA PHE A 172 -7.94 2.05 -5.94
C PHE A 172 -8.45 1.34 -4.67
N ILE A 173 -7.53 0.91 -3.81
CA ILE A 173 -7.81 0.22 -2.54
C ILE A 173 -7.56 1.18 -1.39
N PHE A 174 -8.49 1.23 -0.42
CA PHE A 174 -8.32 2.03 0.78
C PHE A 174 -7.55 1.25 1.85
N ALA A 175 -6.52 1.86 2.43
CA ALA A 175 -5.54 1.20 3.29
C ALA A 175 -6.08 0.81 4.68
N THR A 176 -7.24 1.34 5.09
CA THR A 176 -7.81 1.10 6.42
C THR A 176 -9.21 0.50 6.35
N THR A 177 -9.49 -0.45 7.26
CA THR A 177 -10.84 -1.00 7.42
C THR A 177 -11.62 -0.11 8.37
N GLU A 178 -12.21 0.98 7.86
CA GLU A 178 -13.15 1.85 8.58
C GLU A 178 -14.43 2.09 7.74
N TRP A 179 -15.53 2.51 8.38
CA TRP A 179 -16.82 2.60 7.69
C TRP A 179 -16.81 3.60 6.53
N GLY A 180 -16.10 4.74 6.66
CA GLY A 180 -15.93 5.73 5.60
C GLY A 180 -15.19 5.17 4.38
N ALA A 181 -14.06 4.50 4.57
CA ALA A 181 -13.31 3.77 3.54
C ALA A 181 -14.16 2.72 2.82
N THR A 182 -14.94 1.94 3.57
CA THR A 182 -15.83 0.93 2.99
C THR A 182 -16.92 1.58 2.13
N LEU A 183 -17.48 2.70 2.61
CA LEU A 183 -18.48 3.49 1.88
C LEU A 183 -17.89 4.14 0.61
N ALA A 184 -16.66 4.65 0.72
CA ALA A 184 -15.91 5.26 -0.37
C ALA A 184 -15.65 4.28 -1.52
N GLN A 185 -15.34 3.02 -1.19
CA GLN A 185 -15.13 1.96 -2.17
C GLN A 185 -16.45 1.50 -2.80
N GLY A 186 -17.47 1.30 -1.97
CA GLY A 186 -18.79 0.85 -2.41
C GLY A 186 -19.46 1.79 -3.43
N LYS A 187 -19.08 3.08 -3.49
CA LYS A 187 -19.64 4.02 -4.47
C LYS A 187 -19.33 3.64 -5.92
N PHE A 188 -18.17 3.03 -6.17
CA PHE A 188 -17.76 2.60 -7.51
C PHE A 188 -18.38 1.25 -7.91
N GLU A 189 -18.70 0.42 -6.92
CA GLU A 189 -19.27 -0.92 -7.11
C GLU A 189 -20.80 -0.96 -6.94
N ILE A 190 -21.46 0.18 -6.81
CA ILE A 190 -22.88 0.23 -6.41
C ILE A 190 -23.80 -0.50 -7.40
N TYR A 191 -23.45 -0.50 -8.69
CA TYR A 191 -24.22 -1.18 -9.74
C TYR A 191 -23.99 -2.70 -9.77
N ARG A 192 -22.86 -3.18 -9.24
CA ARG A 192 -22.49 -4.60 -9.22
C ARG A 192 -22.82 -5.27 -7.89
N ALA A 193 -22.58 -4.56 -6.78
CA ALA A 193 -22.65 -5.07 -5.42
C ALA A 193 -23.08 -3.98 -4.43
N ALA A 194 -24.34 -3.53 -4.51
CA ALA A 194 -24.87 -2.44 -3.69
C ALA A 194 -24.72 -2.64 -2.17
N TRP A 195 -24.67 -3.89 -1.70
CA TRP A 195 -24.48 -4.22 -0.28
C TRP A 195 -23.16 -3.68 0.30
N ILE A 196 -22.12 -3.52 -0.52
CA ILE A 196 -20.81 -2.99 -0.09
C ILE A 196 -20.96 -1.56 0.45
N ALA A 197 -21.84 -0.75 -0.15
CA ALA A 197 -22.14 0.61 0.32
C ALA A 197 -23.27 0.64 1.38
N LEU A 198 -24.29 -0.22 1.24
CA LEU A 198 -25.46 -0.20 2.14
C LEU A 198 -25.12 -0.62 3.57
N VAL A 199 -24.23 -1.59 3.77
CA VAL A 199 -23.83 -2.06 5.11
C VAL A 199 -23.14 -0.96 5.94
N PRO A 200 -22.08 -0.27 5.47
CA PRO A 200 -21.49 0.83 6.23
C PRO A 200 -22.44 2.02 6.37
N ALA A 201 -23.27 2.33 5.36
CA ALA A 201 -24.25 3.41 5.45
C ALA A 201 -25.31 3.16 6.55
N THR A 202 -25.83 1.93 6.63
CA THR A 202 -26.80 1.55 7.69
C THR A 202 -26.14 1.50 9.06
N ALA A 203 -24.86 1.14 9.15
CA ALA A 203 -24.08 1.20 10.39
C ALA A 203 -23.91 2.65 10.89
N PHE A 204 -23.55 3.59 10.01
CA PHE A 204 -23.53 5.03 10.32
C PHE A 204 -24.91 5.52 10.78
N ALA A 205 -25.96 5.22 10.01
CA ALA A 205 -27.33 5.65 10.33
C ALA A 205 -27.79 5.14 11.69
N SER A 206 -27.51 3.87 12.01
CA SER A 206 -27.86 3.25 13.29
C SER A 206 -27.10 3.88 14.45
N ALA A 207 -25.80 4.14 14.28
CA ALA A 207 -24.99 4.79 15.31
C ALA A 207 -25.42 6.25 15.56
N ILE A 208 -25.67 7.01 14.50
CA ILE A 208 -26.17 8.40 14.57
C ILE A 208 -27.53 8.44 15.28
N LEU A 209 -28.45 7.55 14.90
CA LEU A 209 -29.74 7.43 15.56
C LEU A 209 -29.58 7.07 17.05
N GLY A 210 -28.72 6.10 17.36
CA GLY A 210 -28.42 5.68 18.72
C GLY A 210 -27.92 6.81 19.61
N PHE A 211 -26.96 7.61 19.14
CA PHE A 211 -26.44 8.76 19.89
C PHE A 211 -27.47 9.89 20.05
N ASN A 212 -28.30 10.15 19.03
CA ASN A 212 -29.38 11.14 19.13
C ASN A 212 -30.45 10.71 20.15
N LEU A 213 -30.91 9.45 20.08
CA LEU A 213 -31.87 8.90 21.04
C LEU A 213 -31.31 8.89 22.46
N PHE A 214 -30.03 8.54 22.62
CA PHE A 214 -29.34 8.59 23.91
C PHE A 214 -29.28 10.02 24.46
N GLY A 215 -28.92 11.01 23.63
CA GLY A 215 -28.91 12.43 24.02
C GLY A 215 -30.29 12.94 24.44
N HIS A 216 -31.35 12.58 23.70
CA HIS A 216 -32.72 12.88 24.07
C HIS A 216 -33.15 12.21 25.38
N GLY A 217 -32.80 10.94 25.57
CA GLY A 217 -33.07 10.20 26.81
C GLY A 217 -32.37 10.85 28.01
N LEU A 218 -31.11 11.25 27.84
CA LEU A 218 -30.31 11.90 28.87
C LEU A 218 -30.87 13.28 29.24
N ARG A 219 -31.34 14.04 28.26
CA ARG A 219 -32.03 15.32 28.48
C ARG A 219 -33.30 15.13 29.32
N ASN A 220 -34.16 14.20 28.91
CA ASN A 220 -35.40 13.90 29.63
C ASN A 220 -35.13 13.41 31.06
N PHE A 221 -34.05 12.64 31.26
CA PHE A 221 -33.63 12.18 32.57
C PHE A 221 -33.21 13.33 33.49
N PHE A 222 -32.37 14.25 33.01
CA PHE A 222 -31.95 15.41 33.80
C PHE A 222 -33.07 16.42 34.06
N GLU A 223 -34.08 16.51 33.19
CA GLU A 223 -35.28 17.31 33.43
C GLU A 223 -36.18 16.71 34.52
N ARG A 224 -36.18 15.38 34.71
CA ARG A 224 -37.05 14.67 35.66
C ARG A 224 -36.39 14.33 37.00
N ALA A 225 -35.07 14.15 37.04
CA ALA A 225 -34.32 13.77 38.23
C ALA A 225 -33.22 14.82 38.51
N PRO A 226 -33.32 15.60 39.60
CA PRO A 226 -32.20 16.43 40.06
C PRO A 226 -31.13 15.51 40.66
N VAL A 227 -30.31 14.91 39.80
CA VAL A 227 -29.21 14.06 40.24
C VAL A 227 -28.11 14.93 40.83
N ALA A 228 -27.73 14.66 42.08
CA ALA A 228 -26.58 15.29 42.72
C ALA A 228 -25.26 14.73 42.15
N LEU A 229 -24.93 15.05 40.89
CA LEU A 229 -23.69 14.63 40.21
C LEU A 229 -22.40 15.11 40.92
N GLY A 230 -22.52 16.07 41.85
CA GLY A 230 -21.38 16.63 42.60
C GLY A 230 -20.53 15.61 43.37
N ARG A 231 -21.06 14.42 43.70
CA ARG A 231 -20.28 13.33 44.33
C ARG A 231 -19.63 12.36 43.36
N LEU A 232 -20.23 12.13 42.18
CA LEU A 232 -19.70 11.20 41.17
C LEU A 232 -18.57 11.83 40.33
N LEU A 233 -18.52 13.17 40.24
CA LEU A 233 -17.59 13.91 39.37
C LEU A 233 -16.79 14.99 40.13
N SER A 234 -16.30 14.65 41.32
CA SER A 234 -15.37 15.55 42.01
C SER A 234 -14.12 15.77 41.14
N LEU A 235 -13.49 16.96 41.20
CA LEU A 235 -12.22 17.26 40.51
C LEU A 235 -11.13 16.22 40.82
N ARG A 236 -11.22 15.57 41.98
CA ARG A 236 -10.34 14.47 42.40
C ARG A 236 -10.61 13.19 41.62
N THR A 237 -11.88 12.87 41.36
CA THR A 237 -12.28 11.71 40.54
C THR A 237 -11.89 11.91 39.08
N ALA A 238 -12.09 13.13 38.54
CA ALA A 238 -11.67 13.47 37.18
C ALA A 238 -10.14 13.51 37.03
N ALA A 239 -9.43 14.12 37.99
CA ALA A 239 -7.97 14.10 38.02
C ALA A 239 -7.41 12.68 38.18
N LEU A 240 -8.07 11.81 38.96
CA LEU A 240 -7.70 10.40 39.10
C LEU A 240 -7.90 9.65 37.78
N VAL A 241 -9.03 9.84 37.09
CA VAL A 241 -9.27 9.20 35.79
C VAL A 241 -8.28 9.69 34.73
N ILE A 242 -8.00 11.00 34.68
CA ILE A 242 -6.98 11.57 33.77
C ILE A 242 -5.58 11.07 34.14
N ALA A 243 -5.23 11.05 35.43
CA ALA A 243 -3.94 10.54 35.89
C ALA A 243 -3.79 9.04 35.59
N VAL A 244 -4.83 8.23 35.77
CA VAL A 244 -4.84 6.82 35.39
C VAL A 244 -4.73 6.66 33.88
N PHE A 245 -5.39 7.50 33.08
CA PHE A 245 -5.33 7.44 31.61
C PHE A 245 -3.98 7.92 31.05
N VAL A 246 -3.42 8.98 31.62
CA VAL A 246 -2.08 9.51 31.28
C VAL A 246 -1.01 8.55 31.77
N ALA A 247 -1.12 8.03 32.99
CA ALA A 247 -0.23 6.99 33.49
C ALA A 247 -0.33 5.76 32.59
N PHE A 248 -1.52 5.31 32.21
CA PHE A 248 -1.70 4.19 31.27
C PHE A 248 -1.12 4.50 29.88
N ARG A 249 -1.24 5.72 29.35
CA ARG A 249 -0.66 6.12 28.06
C ARG A 249 0.86 6.27 28.09
N LEU A 250 1.43 6.79 29.17
CA LEU A 250 2.87 6.90 29.39
C LEU A 250 3.50 5.54 29.74
N ALA A 251 2.73 4.68 30.41
CA ALA A 251 3.08 3.31 30.74
C ALA A 251 2.90 2.38 29.53
N SER A 252 1.95 2.63 28.62
CA SER A 252 1.64 1.73 27.51
C SER A 252 2.85 1.33 26.63
N PRO A 253 3.86 2.18 26.38
CA PRO A 253 5.11 1.79 25.70
C PRO A 253 5.98 0.84 26.54
N TYR A 254 5.88 0.91 27.87
CA TYR A 254 6.70 0.15 28.82
C TYR A 254 5.98 -1.09 29.40
N PHE A 255 4.65 -1.15 29.29
CA PHE A 255 3.79 -2.22 29.82
C PHE A 255 3.17 -3.09 28.71
N GLY A 256 3.49 -2.84 27.44
CA GLY A 256 3.33 -3.83 26.39
C GLY A 256 4.52 -4.81 26.40
N PRO A 257 4.36 -6.08 26.03
CA PRO A 257 5.46 -7.03 25.90
C PRO A 257 6.44 -6.71 24.76
N ALA A 258 6.37 -5.51 24.16
CA ALA A 258 7.34 -4.99 23.20
C ALA A 258 8.62 -4.60 23.93
N GLY A 259 9.29 -5.59 24.53
CA GLY A 259 10.72 -5.48 24.77
C GLY A 259 11.37 -5.11 23.45
N SER A 260 12.36 -4.21 23.50
CA SER A 260 13.18 -3.92 22.33
C SER A 260 13.81 -5.24 21.86
N PHE A 261 13.23 -5.85 20.82
CA PHE A 261 13.77 -7.06 20.19
C PHE A 261 15.06 -6.79 19.41
N VAL A 262 15.57 -5.55 19.46
CA VAL A 262 16.78 -5.09 18.76
C VAL A 262 17.97 -5.98 19.04
N ALA A 263 18.13 -6.46 20.28
CA ALA A 263 19.21 -7.38 20.63
C ALA A 263 19.10 -8.72 19.89
N VAL A 264 17.88 -9.24 19.71
CA VAL A 264 17.61 -10.47 18.95
C VAL A 264 17.72 -10.22 17.46
N ALA A 265 17.20 -9.09 16.96
CA ALA A 265 17.30 -8.70 15.56
C ALA A 265 18.76 -8.65 15.12
N ARG A 266 19.64 -8.05 15.93
CA ARG A 266 21.10 -7.97 15.72
C ARG A 266 21.83 -9.32 15.77
N GLU A 267 21.15 -10.44 16.08
CA GLU A 267 21.71 -11.79 15.92
C GLU A 267 21.67 -12.27 14.45
N PHE A 268 21.10 -11.49 13.53
CA PHE A 268 21.12 -11.77 12.08
C PHE A 268 22.55 -11.79 11.53
N ASP A 269 22.94 -12.89 10.90
CA ASP A 269 24.26 -13.07 10.31
C ASP A 269 24.23 -12.86 8.79
N ALA A 270 24.61 -11.66 8.37
CA ALA A 270 24.70 -11.31 6.95
C ALA A 270 25.71 -12.14 6.16
N ALA A 271 26.76 -12.69 6.80
CA ALA A 271 27.71 -13.56 6.09
C ALA A 271 27.06 -14.91 5.74
N ARG A 272 26.20 -15.43 6.64
CA ARG A 272 25.40 -16.64 6.36
C ARG A 272 24.38 -16.40 5.27
N ALA A 273 23.63 -15.30 5.36
CA ALA A 273 22.70 -14.91 4.30
C ALA A 273 23.42 -14.77 2.95
N ARG A 274 24.59 -14.11 2.93
CA ARG A 274 25.40 -13.98 1.72
C ARG A 274 25.84 -15.33 1.13
N ALA A 275 26.23 -16.29 1.97
CA ALA A 275 26.58 -17.63 1.49
C ALA A 275 25.39 -18.36 0.83
N HIS A 276 24.17 -18.13 1.30
CA HIS A 276 22.96 -18.65 0.65
C HIS A 276 22.74 -18.00 -0.73
N VAL A 277 22.93 -16.68 -0.83
CA VAL A 277 22.88 -15.96 -2.12
C VAL A 277 23.90 -16.55 -3.09
N ASP A 278 25.16 -16.66 -2.68
CA ASP A 278 26.25 -17.16 -3.53
C ASP A 278 25.91 -18.54 -4.12
N TRP A 279 25.33 -19.43 -3.32
CA TRP A 279 24.94 -20.77 -3.78
C TRP A 279 23.70 -20.76 -4.69
N LEU A 280 22.68 -19.96 -4.34
CA LEU A 280 21.43 -19.88 -5.10
C LEU A 280 21.66 -19.24 -6.47
N SER A 281 22.49 -18.20 -6.54
CA SER A 281 22.85 -17.49 -7.78
C SER A 281 24.02 -18.12 -8.54
N ASP A 282 24.51 -19.29 -8.13
CA ASP A 282 25.58 -19.96 -8.84
C ASP A 282 25.12 -20.30 -10.28
N PRO A 283 25.94 -20.02 -11.32
CA PRO A 283 25.60 -20.33 -12.71
C PRO A 283 25.20 -21.79 -12.96
N ALA A 284 25.62 -22.74 -12.11
CA ALA A 284 25.17 -24.13 -12.15
C ALA A 284 23.64 -24.30 -11.98
N ARG A 285 22.94 -23.27 -11.48
CA ARG A 285 21.48 -23.24 -11.38
C ARG A 285 20.79 -22.59 -12.58
N ALA A 286 21.54 -22.20 -13.61
CA ALA A 286 21.01 -21.71 -14.88
C ALA A 286 19.89 -20.64 -14.73
N GLY A 287 20.06 -19.73 -13.77
CA GLY A 287 19.12 -18.64 -13.49
C GLY A 287 17.77 -19.04 -12.89
N ARG A 288 17.61 -20.31 -12.46
CA ARG A 288 16.46 -20.81 -11.69
C ARG A 288 15.09 -20.53 -12.31
N TYR A 289 14.97 -20.65 -13.64
CA TYR A 289 13.67 -20.51 -14.32
C TYR A 289 12.62 -21.45 -13.75
N THR A 290 11.37 -21.03 -13.62
CA THR A 290 10.29 -21.82 -13.01
C THR A 290 10.16 -23.22 -13.62
N GLY A 291 10.14 -24.24 -12.73
CA GLY A 291 10.07 -25.65 -13.11
C GLY A 291 11.33 -26.22 -13.77
N SER A 292 12.38 -25.42 -13.98
CA SER A 292 13.66 -25.91 -14.53
C SER A 292 14.41 -26.81 -13.54
N ALA A 293 15.40 -27.56 -14.04
CA ALA A 293 16.30 -28.34 -13.18
C ALA A 293 17.00 -27.45 -12.13
N GLY A 294 17.43 -26.26 -12.53
CA GLY A 294 18.06 -25.29 -11.62
C GLY A 294 17.13 -24.79 -10.52
N TYR A 295 15.86 -24.51 -10.86
CA TYR A 295 14.84 -24.19 -9.87
C TYR A 295 14.59 -25.35 -8.91
N ASN A 296 14.44 -26.57 -9.42
CA ASN A 296 14.21 -27.77 -8.59
C ASN A 296 15.38 -28.05 -7.64
N ASP A 297 16.62 -27.75 -8.04
CA ASP A 297 17.78 -27.82 -7.17
C ASP A 297 17.75 -26.74 -6.08
N ALA A 298 17.39 -25.50 -6.45
CA ALA A 298 17.22 -24.41 -5.49
C ALA A 298 16.12 -24.70 -4.47
N ALA A 299 14.96 -25.21 -4.91
CA ALA A 299 13.86 -25.57 -4.04
C ALA A 299 14.27 -26.65 -3.03
N ARG A 300 15.02 -27.68 -3.49
CA ARG A 300 15.57 -28.72 -2.61
C ARG A 300 16.55 -28.15 -1.59
N TYR A 301 17.43 -27.25 -2.02
CA TYR A 301 18.36 -26.58 -1.11
C TYR A 301 17.64 -25.79 -0.01
N VAL A 302 16.65 -24.98 -0.36
CA VAL A 302 15.85 -24.21 0.62
C VAL A 302 15.12 -25.16 1.58
N ALA A 303 14.53 -26.24 1.06
CA ALA A 303 13.87 -27.26 1.89
C ALA A 303 14.85 -27.93 2.86
N ASP A 304 16.08 -28.23 2.43
CA ASP A 304 17.13 -28.78 3.29
C ASP A 304 17.57 -27.77 4.36
N GLN A 305 17.66 -26.48 4.04
CA GLN A 305 17.93 -25.44 5.03
C GLN A 305 16.79 -25.38 6.07
N PHE A 306 15.53 -25.34 5.63
CA PHE A 306 14.36 -25.34 6.51
C PHE A 306 14.31 -26.57 7.42
N LYS A 307 14.63 -27.74 6.87
CA LYS A 307 14.73 -28.99 7.63
C LYS A 307 15.86 -28.94 8.66
N SER A 308 17.03 -28.42 8.29
CA SER A 308 18.17 -28.30 9.21
C SER A 308 17.91 -27.35 10.38
N ILE A 309 17.10 -26.31 10.15
CA ILE A 309 16.63 -25.36 11.17
C ILE A 309 15.57 -25.99 12.10
N GLY A 310 14.89 -27.05 11.65
CA GLY A 310 13.85 -27.76 12.41
C GLY A 310 12.44 -27.19 12.21
N LEU A 311 12.17 -26.57 11.06
CA LEU A 311 10.82 -26.11 10.70
C LEU A 311 9.88 -27.30 10.44
N GLU A 312 8.59 -27.16 10.73
CA GLU A 312 7.56 -28.13 10.35
C GLU A 312 7.25 -27.99 8.85
N PRO A 313 7.22 -29.10 8.07
CA PRO A 313 6.86 -29.05 6.65
C PRO A 313 5.37 -28.69 6.46
N LEU A 314 5.08 -27.80 5.50
CA LEU A 314 3.73 -27.30 5.22
C LEU A 314 3.23 -27.54 3.79
N GLY A 315 4.03 -28.22 2.97
CA GLY A 315 3.69 -28.58 1.61
C GLY A 315 2.75 -29.79 1.52
N SER A 316 2.66 -30.35 0.32
CA SER A 316 1.86 -31.54 0.03
C SER A 316 2.40 -32.77 0.78
N ASP A 317 1.50 -33.61 1.27
CA ASP A 317 1.81 -34.93 1.86
C ASP A 317 2.85 -34.92 3.00
N GLY A 318 2.90 -33.83 3.78
CA GLY A 318 3.85 -33.69 4.90
C GLY A 318 5.28 -33.37 4.46
N THR A 319 5.49 -32.92 3.22
CA THR A 319 6.77 -32.44 2.70
C THR A 319 6.87 -30.91 2.78
N TYR A 320 8.05 -30.33 2.51
CA TYR A 320 8.17 -28.86 2.36
C TYR A 320 7.65 -28.36 1.01
N PHE A 321 7.30 -29.25 0.07
CA PHE A 321 6.98 -28.88 -1.30
C PHE A 321 5.47 -28.80 -1.51
N GLN A 322 4.96 -27.60 -1.72
CA GLN A 322 3.59 -27.42 -2.22
C GLN A 322 3.63 -27.54 -3.73
N ASN A 323 3.20 -28.68 -4.26
CA ASN A 323 3.26 -28.97 -5.70
C ASN A 323 2.03 -28.42 -6.42
N TRP A 324 2.23 -27.81 -7.59
CA TRP A 324 1.16 -27.32 -8.46
C TRP A 324 1.64 -27.32 -9.92
N GLY A 325 0.73 -26.99 -10.85
CA GLY A 325 1.01 -27.00 -12.28
C GLY A 325 0.68 -25.66 -12.93
N THR A 326 1.47 -25.29 -13.94
CA THR A 326 1.28 -24.08 -14.75
C THR A 326 1.81 -24.32 -16.15
N ASN A 327 1.64 -23.32 -17.03
CA ASN A 327 2.31 -23.31 -18.32
C ASN A 327 3.48 -22.33 -18.27
N ILE A 328 4.51 -22.63 -19.05
CA ILE A 328 5.60 -21.70 -19.36
C ILE A 328 5.71 -21.54 -20.87
N VAL A 329 6.42 -20.50 -21.29
CA VAL A 329 6.81 -20.28 -22.68
C VAL A 329 8.28 -19.90 -22.72
N LYS A 330 8.98 -20.26 -23.79
CA LYS A 330 10.41 -19.95 -23.97
C LYS A 330 10.65 -19.46 -25.38
N LEU A 331 11.70 -18.66 -25.55
CA LEU A 331 12.27 -18.41 -26.86
C LEU A 331 12.85 -19.70 -27.46
N THR A 332 12.65 -19.91 -28.75
CA THR A 332 13.32 -20.97 -29.52
C THR A 332 14.60 -20.48 -30.19
N SER A 333 14.72 -19.17 -30.40
CA SER A 333 15.91 -18.48 -30.88
C SER A 333 15.96 -17.07 -30.30
N MET A 334 17.14 -16.43 -30.34
CA MET A 334 17.23 -15.01 -29.97
C MET A 334 16.32 -14.16 -30.87
N PRO A 335 15.64 -13.14 -30.32
CA PRO A 335 14.80 -12.26 -31.11
C PRO A 335 15.66 -11.42 -32.06
N VAL A 336 15.05 -10.96 -33.15
CA VAL A 336 15.73 -10.17 -34.18
C VAL A 336 15.06 -8.81 -34.29
N LEU A 337 15.87 -7.75 -34.34
CA LEU A 337 15.48 -6.41 -34.74
C LEU A 337 16.52 -5.90 -35.74
N GLU A 338 16.07 -5.56 -36.94
CA GLU A 338 16.92 -5.02 -37.98
C GLU A 338 16.28 -3.78 -38.61
N ARG A 339 17.06 -2.73 -38.81
CA ARG A 339 16.70 -1.69 -39.77
C ARG A 339 17.00 -2.21 -41.16
N VAL A 340 16.02 -2.14 -42.05
CA VAL A 340 16.12 -2.63 -43.44
C VAL A 340 16.02 -1.45 -44.41
N GLY A 341 16.67 -1.54 -45.58
CA GLY A 341 16.69 -0.47 -46.58
C GLY A 341 18.09 0.05 -46.87
N GLU A 342 18.24 1.37 -47.06
CA GLU A 342 19.48 2.00 -47.56
C GLU A 342 20.66 1.93 -46.57
N ASP A 343 20.39 1.85 -45.26
CA ASP A 343 21.41 1.72 -44.21
C ASP A 343 21.07 0.56 -43.26
N PRO A 344 21.27 -0.70 -43.70
CA PRO A 344 20.87 -1.86 -42.95
C PRO A 344 21.70 -2.02 -41.68
N LYS A 345 21.04 -2.30 -40.55
CA LYS A 345 21.68 -2.46 -39.25
C LYS A 345 20.95 -3.50 -38.41
N THR A 346 21.69 -4.46 -37.87
CA THR A 346 21.20 -5.42 -36.88
C THR A 346 21.47 -4.89 -35.48
N PHE A 347 20.44 -4.85 -34.65
CA PHE A 347 20.55 -4.43 -33.25
C PHE A 347 20.86 -5.62 -32.34
N GLN A 348 21.53 -5.39 -31.22
CA GLN A 348 21.96 -6.45 -30.31
C GLN A 348 20.88 -6.75 -29.25
N PRO A 349 20.36 -7.99 -29.18
CA PRO A 349 19.45 -8.40 -28.10
C PRO A 349 20.11 -8.22 -26.72
N ARG A 350 19.30 -7.90 -25.71
CA ARG A 350 19.72 -7.64 -24.30
C ARG A 350 20.62 -6.40 -24.10
N ALA A 351 21.00 -5.69 -25.17
CA ALA A 351 21.71 -4.41 -25.08
C ALA A 351 20.88 -3.27 -25.70
N ASP A 352 20.46 -3.47 -26.95
CA ASP A 352 19.68 -2.48 -27.71
C ASP A 352 18.17 -2.69 -27.52
N PHE A 353 17.74 -3.95 -27.40
CA PHE A 353 16.34 -4.31 -27.28
C PHE A 353 16.11 -5.65 -26.58
N SER A 354 14.87 -5.88 -26.16
CA SER A 354 14.34 -7.13 -25.62
C SER A 354 12.94 -7.35 -26.15
N GLU A 355 12.48 -8.59 -26.20
CA GLU A 355 11.09 -8.95 -26.49
C GLU A 355 10.14 -8.57 -25.34
N ARG A 356 8.84 -8.66 -25.58
CA ARG A 356 7.80 -8.78 -24.54
C ARG A 356 6.95 -10.00 -24.86
N VAL A 357 6.59 -10.76 -23.84
CA VAL A 357 5.84 -12.01 -24.02
C VAL A 357 4.70 -12.08 -23.02
N GLY A 358 3.49 -12.24 -23.53
CA GLY A 358 2.26 -12.36 -22.75
C GLY A 358 1.11 -11.49 -23.26
N GLY A 359 -0.11 -11.90 -22.91
CA GLY A 359 -1.33 -11.25 -23.36
C GLY A 359 -1.42 -11.26 -24.88
N ARG A 360 -1.32 -10.07 -25.49
CA ARG A 360 -1.31 -9.90 -26.95
C ARG A 360 0.09 -9.84 -27.57
N ALA A 361 1.14 -9.84 -26.76
CA ALA A 361 2.52 -9.93 -27.21
C ALA A 361 2.91 -11.40 -27.37
N GLY A 362 3.01 -11.88 -28.60
CA GLY A 362 3.27 -13.30 -28.91
C GLY A 362 4.39 -13.49 -29.92
N SER A 363 4.49 -14.71 -30.45
CA SER A 363 5.44 -15.03 -31.51
C SER A 363 4.98 -14.44 -32.84
N GLY A 364 5.92 -14.07 -33.69
CA GLY A 364 5.64 -13.66 -35.04
C GLY A 364 6.83 -12.97 -35.70
N THR A 365 6.65 -12.71 -37.00
CA THR A 365 7.58 -11.95 -37.83
C THR A 365 6.83 -10.81 -38.49
N ALA A 366 7.44 -9.63 -38.52
CA ALA A 366 6.85 -8.43 -39.08
C ALA A 366 7.90 -7.56 -39.74
N GLU A 367 7.55 -6.96 -40.86
CA GLU A 367 8.36 -5.96 -41.53
C GLU A 367 7.46 -4.82 -41.98
N GLY A 368 7.88 -3.58 -41.72
CA GLY A 368 7.11 -2.40 -42.04
C GLY A 368 7.80 -1.11 -41.62
N ASN A 369 7.20 0.02 -41.97
CA ASN A 369 7.71 1.32 -41.56
C ASN A 369 7.36 1.59 -40.09
N VAL A 370 8.20 2.35 -39.40
CA VAL A 370 7.97 2.75 -38.01
C VAL A 370 6.99 3.92 -37.97
N VAL A 371 5.95 3.79 -37.17
CA VAL A 371 4.90 4.81 -36.95
C VAL A 371 4.89 5.17 -35.46
N TYR A 372 5.25 6.41 -35.14
CA TYR A 372 5.23 6.89 -33.76
C TYR A 372 3.80 7.27 -33.34
N VAL A 373 3.31 6.73 -32.22
CA VAL A 373 1.93 6.96 -31.74
C VAL A 373 1.86 7.41 -30.27
N GLY A 374 2.83 8.16 -29.78
CA GLY A 374 2.75 8.70 -28.41
C GLY A 374 2.59 7.61 -27.35
N GLY A 375 1.45 7.63 -26.62
CA GLY A 375 1.10 6.64 -25.60
C GLY A 375 0.30 5.44 -26.13
N GLY A 376 0.04 5.36 -27.44
CA GLY A 376 -0.79 4.33 -28.03
C GLY A 376 -2.26 4.39 -27.58
N ILE A 377 -2.71 5.56 -27.13
CA ILE A 377 -4.04 5.75 -26.54
C ILE A 377 -5.10 5.76 -27.65
N ARG A 378 -6.18 5.01 -27.44
CA ARG A 378 -7.35 5.03 -28.32
C ARG A 378 -8.63 4.95 -27.51
N THR A 379 -9.31 6.09 -27.40
CA THR A 379 -10.61 6.26 -26.73
C THR A 379 -11.64 6.80 -27.73
N GLN A 380 -12.87 7.09 -27.28
CA GLN A 380 -13.88 7.71 -28.13
C GLN A 380 -13.53 9.18 -28.44
N GLU A 381 -12.87 9.86 -27.50
CA GLU A 381 -12.60 11.30 -27.54
C GLU A 381 -11.19 11.63 -28.05
N TYR A 382 -10.25 10.68 -28.02
CA TYR A 382 -8.86 10.89 -28.40
C TYR A 382 -8.23 9.62 -29.00
N SER A 383 -7.46 9.78 -30.06
CA SER A 383 -6.71 8.69 -30.67
C SER A 383 -5.32 9.16 -31.07
N ASP A 384 -4.30 8.56 -30.47
CA ASP A 384 -2.91 8.75 -30.91
C ASP A 384 -2.69 8.26 -32.34
N TYR A 385 -3.57 7.43 -32.90
CA TYR A 385 -3.44 6.92 -34.27
C TYR A 385 -3.99 7.90 -35.33
N GLN A 386 -4.63 8.99 -34.91
CA GLN A 386 -5.23 9.95 -35.83
C GLN A 386 -4.16 10.62 -36.71
N GLY A 387 -4.36 10.58 -38.03
CA GLY A 387 -3.44 11.18 -39.01
C GLY A 387 -2.18 10.36 -39.31
N THR A 388 -2.13 9.09 -38.90
CA THR A 388 -1.00 8.17 -39.16
C THR A 388 -1.43 6.91 -39.92
N HIS A 389 -0.47 6.12 -40.41
CA HIS A 389 -0.71 4.92 -41.24
C HIS A 389 -0.19 3.63 -40.59
N PRO A 390 -0.79 3.16 -39.47
CA PRO A 390 -0.37 1.96 -38.76
C PRO A 390 -0.64 0.64 -39.52
N GLU A 391 -1.60 0.61 -40.45
CA GLU A 391 -1.99 -0.59 -41.20
C GLU A 391 -0.80 -1.19 -41.97
N GLY A 392 -0.43 -2.42 -41.62
CA GLY A 392 0.70 -3.13 -42.25
C GLY A 392 2.08 -2.67 -41.77
N ASN A 393 2.16 -1.74 -40.83
CA ASN A 393 3.37 -1.11 -40.33
C ASN A 393 3.64 -1.44 -38.85
N ILE A 394 4.73 -0.90 -38.31
CA ILE A 394 5.25 -1.19 -36.97
C ILE A 394 5.06 0.03 -36.09
N VAL A 395 4.38 -0.14 -34.96
CA VAL A 395 3.97 0.99 -34.11
C VAL A 395 4.99 1.20 -33.00
N LEU A 396 5.49 2.43 -32.82
CA LEU A 396 6.41 2.82 -31.74
C LEU A 396 5.69 3.66 -30.68
N ILE A 397 5.77 3.22 -29.42
CA ILE A 397 5.09 3.79 -28.26
C ILE A 397 6.14 4.23 -27.24
N ALA A 398 6.15 5.52 -26.90
CA ALA A 398 7.09 6.09 -25.93
C ALA A 398 6.41 6.88 -24.80
N GLY A 399 5.08 6.98 -24.79
CA GLY A 399 4.31 7.80 -23.85
C GLY A 399 3.60 7.02 -22.75
N PRO A 400 2.99 7.74 -21.78
CA PRO A 400 2.08 7.12 -20.82
C PRO A 400 0.91 6.46 -21.56
N THR A 401 0.66 5.19 -21.25
CA THR A 401 -0.39 4.40 -21.89
C THR A 401 -1.72 4.54 -21.15
N GLN A 402 -2.83 4.22 -21.83
CA GLN A 402 -4.15 4.10 -21.22
C GLN A 402 -4.88 2.89 -21.83
N GLY A 403 -5.41 2.01 -20.98
CA GLY A 403 -5.96 0.73 -21.42
C GLY A 403 -4.86 -0.20 -21.95
N ASP A 404 -5.21 -1.10 -22.86
CA ASP A 404 -4.26 -1.99 -23.53
C ASP A 404 -3.74 -1.34 -24.84
N PRO A 405 -2.50 -0.84 -24.87
CA PRO A 405 -1.90 -0.22 -26.05
C PRO A 405 -1.63 -1.22 -27.19
N ILE A 406 -1.40 -2.50 -26.88
CA ILE A 406 -1.12 -3.54 -27.88
C ILE A 406 -2.41 -3.89 -28.63
N ASP A 407 -3.51 -4.05 -27.90
CA ASP A 407 -4.85 -4.21 -28.45
C ASP A 407 -5.27 -3.01 -29.32
N ALA A 408 -4.96 -1.78 -28.87
CA ALA A 408 -5.17 -0.59 -29.68
C ALA A 408 -4.36 -0.60 -30.99
N ALA A 409 -3.12 -1.10 -30.96
CA ALA A 409 -2.27 -1.24 -32.14
C ALA A 409 -2.81 -2.30 -33.12
N ILE A 410 -3.21 -3.48 -32.61
CA ILE A 410 -3.83 -4.56 -33.40
C ILE A 410 -5.09 -4.05 -34.10
N ARG A 411 -5.98 -3.36 -33.38
CA ARG A 411 -7.20 -2.76 -33.97
C ARG A 411 -6.93 -1.66 -34.99
N SER A 412 -5.71 -1.14 -34.99
CA SER A 412 -5.27 -0.13 -35.95
C SER A 412 -4.48 -0.75 -37.12
N GLY A 413 -4.42 -2.08 -37.19
CA GLY A 413 -3.78 -2.82 -38.30
C GLY A 413 -2.26 -2.95 -38.20
N ALA A 414 -1.68 -2.64 -37.04
CA ALA A 414 -0.24 -2.79 -36.81
C ALA A 414 0.19 -4.26 -36.88
N LYS A 415 1.39 -4.51 -37.41
CA LYS A 415 1.98 -5.86 -37.50
C LYS A 415 2.95 -6.18 -36.36
N ALA A 416 3.49 -5.16 -35.69
CA ALA A 416 4.34 -5.29 -34.51
C ALA A 416 4.27 -4.02 -33.68
N VAL A 417 4.70 -4.12 -32.42
CA VAL A 417 4.78 -2.97 -31.50
C VAL A 417 6.19 -2.87 -30.91
N ILE A 418 6.71 -1.66 -30.88
CA ILE A 418 7.96 -1.27 -30.23
C ILE A 418 7.60 -0.36 -29.05
N PHE A 419 7.93 -0.78 -27.83
CA PHE A 419 7.92 0.09 -26.66
C PHE A 419 9.30 0.71 -26.44
N VAL A 420 9.36 1.93 -25.92
CA VAL A 420 10.62 2.52 -25.47
C VAL A 420 10.80 2.30 -23.97
N SER A 421 11.96 1.77 -23.58
CA SER A 421 12.32 1.59 -22.16
C SER A 421 12.34 2.93 -21.42
N ALA A 422 12.20 2.89 -20.10
CA ALA A 422 12.43 4.07 -19.28
C ALA A 422 13.94 4.45 -19.33
N PRO A 423 14.30 5.74 -19.31
CA PRO A 423 15.69 6.17 -19.50
C PRO A 423 16.69 5.58 -18.50
N ASP A 424 16.21 5.21 -17.31
CA ASP A 424 16.97 4.72 -16.17
C ASP A 424 16.95 3.20 -15.99
N ARG A 425 16.05 2.47 -16.67
CA ARG A 425 15.88 1.01 -16.50
C ARG A 425 16.79 0.15 -17.39
N GLY A 426 17.39 0.72 -18.42
CA GLY A 426 18.16 -0.05 -19.41
C GLY A 426 17.30 -1.08 -20.15
N ILE A 427 17.96 -2.08 -20.76
CA ILE A 427 17.32 -3.24 -21.38
C ILE A 427 17.55 -4.46 -20.50
N ILE A 428 16.47 -5.15 -20.17
CA ILE A 428 16.46 -6.33 -19.30
C ILE A 428 15.96 -7.56 -20.07
N ARG A 429 16.13 -8.75 -19.51
CA ARG A 429 15.37 -9.92 -19.94
C ARG A 429 14.01 -9.89 -19.24
N PRO A 430 12.89 -9.77 -19.98
CA PRO A 430 11.58 -9.71 -19.34
C PRO A 430 11.18 -11.05 -18.71
N SER A 431 10.31 -10.94 -17.70
CA SER A 431 9.37 -11.96 -17.25
C SER A 431 8.46 -12.42 -18.41
N TYR A 432 8.21 -13.72 -18.53
CA TYR A 432 7.37 -14.27 -19.60
C TYR A 432 6.03 -14.74 -19.05
N LEU A 433 4.97 -14.08 -19.48
CA LEU A 433 3.64 -14.41 -19.03
C LEU A 433 3.04 -15.42 -20.01
N ALA A 434 3.01 -16.69 -19.60
CA ALA A 434 2.56 -17.82 -20.43
C ALA A 434 1.02 -17.90 -20.62
N PHE A 435 0.41 -16.74 -20.82
CA PHE A 435 -1.01 -16.56 -21.09
C PHE A 435 -1.16 -15.68 -22.33
N PHE A 436 -1.82 -16.19 -23.37
CA PHE A 436 -2.02 -15.47 -24.63
C PHE A 436 -3.50 -15.26 -24.92
N GLU A 437 -3.83 -14.06 -25.41
CA GLU A 437 -5.14 -13.75 -25.97
C GLU A 437 -5.27 -14.19 -27.43
N LYS A 438 -6.47 -14.02 -28.00
CA LYS A 438 -6.66 -14.19 -29.45
C LYS A 438 -6.00 -13.05 -30.19
N ASP A 439 -5.35 -13.39 -31.30
CA ASP A 439 -4.62 -12.50 -32.19
C ASP A 439 -3.47 -11.79 -31.46
N THR A 440 -2.26 -12.31 -31.66
CA THR A 440 -1.02 -11.79 -31.08
C THR A 440 -0.12 -11.22 -32.16
N LEU A 441 0.75 -10.28 -31.79
CA LEU A 441 1.81 -9.78 -32.66
C LEU A 441 3.16 -9.78 -31.93
N PRO A 442 4.30 -9.77 -32.65
CA PRO A 442 5.61 -9.61 -32.01
C PRO A 442 5.73 -8.22 -31.38
N VAL A 443 6.19 -8.18 -30.14
CA VAL A 443 6.40 -6.95 -29.37
C VAL A 443 7.81 -6.94 -28.82
N ILE A 444 8.48 -5.80 -28.96
CA ILE A 444 9.81 -5.57 -28.40
C ILE A 444 9.83 -4.27 -27.59
N THR A 445 10.75 -4.19 -26.64
CA THR A 445 11.14 -2.98 -25.93
C THR A 445 12.55 -2.59 -26.37
N VAL A 446 12.75 -1.36 -26.82
CA VAL A 446 14.04 -0.82 -27.28
C VAL A 446 14.56 0.24 -26.32
N SER A 447 15.87 0.48 -26.33
CA SER A 447 16.46 1.60 -25.59
C SER A 447 16.03 2.93 -26.19
N GLU A 448 16.13 4.01 -25.42
CA GLU A 448 15.82 5.35 -25.93
C GLU A 448 16.72 5.73 -27.12
N ALA A 449 18.00 5.35 -27.06
CA ALA A 449 18.95 5.59 -28.15
C ALA A 449 18.55 4.88 -29.45
N VAL A 450 18.08 3.64 -29.36
CA VAL A 450 17.58 2.89 -30.51
C VAL A 450 16.29 3.52 -31.03
N ALA A 451 15.37 3.90 -30.14
CA ALA A 451 14.14 4.58 -30.54
C ALA A 451 14.42 5.90 -31.28
N ASP A 452 15.36 6.72 -30.79
CA ASP A 452 15.83 7.93 -31.46
C ASP A 452 16.42 7.64 -32.84
N GLU A 453 17.23 6.58 -32.97
CA GLU A 453 17.75 6.16 -34.27
C GLU A 453 16.63 5.75 -35.23
N LEU A 454 15.59 5.07 -34.74
CA LEU A 454 14.45 4.65 -35.56
C LEU A 454 13.59 5.84 -36.02
N ILE A 455 13.47 6.90 -35.23
CA ILE A 455 12.68 8.09 -35.58
C ILE A 455 13.50 9.24 -36.16
N ALA A 456 14.82 9.08 -36.33
CA ALA A 456 15.73 10.14 -36.75
C ALA A 456 15.28 10.94 -37.99
N PRO A 457 14.68 10.33 -39.05
CA PRO A 457 14.21 11.09 -40.22
C PRO A 457 13.10 12.12 -39.92
N SER A 458 12.42 12.01 -38.77
CA SER A 458 11.42 12.98 -38.33
C SER A 458 12.03 14.27 -37.75
N GLY A 459 13.33 14.27 -37.42
CA GLY A 459 14.00 15.38 -36.74
C GLY A 459 13.56 15.60 -35.30
N LYS A 460 12.89 14.62 -34.67
CA LYS A 460 12.39 14.67 -33.28
C LYS A 460 13.18 13.69 -32.39
N HIS A 461 13.15 13.95 -31.09
CA HIS A 461 13.76 13.11 -30.06
C HIS A 461 12.72 12.58 -29.08
N ILE A 462 12.90 11.34 -28.62
CA ILE A 462 11.99 10.66 -27.69
C ILE A 462 11.90 11.40 -26.36
N ALA A 463 13.02 11.88 -25.82
CA ALA A 463 13.03 12.65 -24.56
C ALA A 463 12.10 13.87 -24.61
N ASP A 464 12.15 14.64 -25.70
CA ASP A 464 11.32 15.83 -25.89
C ASP A 464 9.84 15.47 -26.04
N LEU A 465 9.55 14.39 -26.77
CA LEU A 465 8.20 13.87 -26.96
C LEU A 465 7.59 13.39 -25.64
N ARG A 466 8.34 12.63 -24.84
CA ARG A 466 7.92 12.15 -23.51
C ARG A 466 7.62 13.30 -22.57
N LYS A 467 8.54 14.25 -22.46
CA LYS A 467 8.36 15.45 -21.64
C LYS A 467 7.09 16.20 -22.02
N THR A 468 6.83 16.36 -23.31
CA THR A 468 5.61 17.03 -23.80
C THR A 468 4.34 16.25 -23.42
N LEU A 469 4.36 14.92 -23.53
CA LEU A 469 3.22 14.06 -23.15
C LEU A 469 2.96 14.10 -21.64
N GLU A 470 4.00 14.07 -20.81
CA GLU A 470 3.90 14.17 -19.37
C GLU A 470 3.37 15.53 -18.91
N GLU A 471 3.84 16.62 -19.52
CA GLU A 471 3.33 17.98 -19.26
C GLU A 471 1.85 18.12 -19.65
N ARG A 472 1.42 17.48 -20.75
CA ARG A 472 0.00 17.43 -21.15
C ARG A 472 -0.82 16.65 -20.13
N ARG A 473 -0.36 15.46 -19.72
CA ARG A 473 -1.02 14.63 -18.70
C ARG A 473 -1.17 15.38 -17.38
N ARG A 474 -0.09 15.98 -16.87
CA ARG A 474 -0.09 16.75 -15.63
C ARG A 474 -1.09 17.92 -15.66
N ARG A 475 -1.19 18.63 -16.78
CA ARG A 475 -2.19 19.70 -16.94
C ARG A 475 -3.62 19.17 -16.93
N SER A 476 -3.85 18.03 -17.58
CA SER A 476 -5.15 17.34 -17.59
C SER A 476 -5.59 16.94 -16.19
N ASP A 477 -4.69 16.33 -15.41
CA ASP A 477 -4.99 15.86 -14.06
C ASP A 477 -5.27 17.03 -13.09
N GLN A 478 -4.56 18.15 -13.24
CA GLN A 478 -4.72 19.31 -12.34
C GLN A 478 -5.94 20.18 -12.65
N ARG A 479 -6.37 20.26 -13.91
CA ARG A 479 -7.43 21.19 -14.35
C ARG A 479 -8.36 20.56 -15.40
N PRO A 480 -9.04 19.46 -15.09
CA PRO A 480 -9.87 18.72 -16.05
C PRO A 480 -11.00 19.57 -16.63
N SER A 481 -11.53 20.53 -15.88
CA SER A 481 -12.62 21.43 -16.29
C SER A 481 -12.23 22.53 -17.29
N LEU A 482 -10.94 22.74 -17.54
CA LEU A 482 -10.45 23.77 -18.48
C LEU A 482 -10.10 23.21 -19.86
N ILE A 483 -10.02 21.88 -20.01
CA ILE A 483 -9.76 21.25 -21.31
C ILE A 483 -11.08 21.15 -22.07
N ARG A 484 -11.30 22.08 -23.00
CA ARG A 484 -12.52 22.14 -23.82
C ARG A 484 -12.44 21.27 -25.09
N THR A 485 -11.22 20.96 -25.53
CA THR A 485 -10.94 20.17 -26.74
C THR A 485 -9.73 19.27 -26.48
N ALA A 486 -9.80 18.02 -26.97
CA ALA A 486 -8.66 17.12 -26.92
C ALA A 486 -7.47 17.73 -27.70
N PRO A 487 -6.23 17.65 -27.19
CA PRO A 487 -5.07 18.15 -27.91
C PRO A 487 -4.82 17.31 -29.18
N GLU A 488 -4.23 17.92 -30.21
CA GLU A 488 -3.75 17.16 -31.38
C GLU A 488 -2.70 16.12 -30.97
N PRO A 489 -2.74 14.89 -31.53
CA PRO A 489 -1.76 13.86 -31.21
C PRO A 489 -0.36 14.26 -31.68
N LEU A 490 0.67 13.75 -30.99
CA LEU A 490 2.08 14.00 -31.33
C LEU A 490 2.63 13.00 -32.36
N SER A 491 1.75 12.21 -32.95
CA SER A 491 2.03 11.04 -33.77
C SER A 491 2.48 11.38 -35.18
N PHE A 492 3.26 10.50 -35.81
CA PHE A 492 3.77 10.69 -37.17
C PHE A 492 4.30 9.38 -37.77
N ASP A 493 4.23 9.29 -39.10
CA ASP A 493 4.88 8.23 -39.86
C ASP A 493 6.37 8.52 -40.07
N THR A 494 7.19 7.48 -40.18
CA THR A 494 8.60 7.59 -40.56
C THR A 494 8.88 6.73 -41.79
N PRO A 495 9.89 7.07 -42.62
CA PRO A 495 10.33 6.20 -43.71
C PRO A 495 11.20 5.03 -43.21
N THR A 496 11.56 5.00 -41.92
CA THR A 496 12.42 3.96 -41.35
C THR A 496 11.68 2.63 -41.37
N ARG A 497 12.22 1.67 -42.11
CA ARG A 497 11.67 0.32 -42.20
C ARG A 497 12.46 -0.62 -41.31
N VAL A 498 11.75 -1.45 -40.55
CA VAL A 498 12.38 -2.45 -39.67
C VAL A 498 11.77 -3.83 -39.86
N HIS A 499 12.58 -4.84 -39.59
CA HIS A 499 12.20 -6.25 -39.50
C HIS A 499 12.31 -6.68 -38.03
N ILE A 500 11.25 -7.32 -37.52
CA ILE A 500 11.16 -7.84 -36.15
C ILE A 500 10.79 -9.32 -36.22
N GLU A 501 11.52 -10.15 -35.49
CA GLU A 501 11.17 -11.55 -35.27
C GLU A 501 11.23 -11.89 -33.78
N VAL A 502 10.15 -12.49 -33.28
CA VAL A 502 10.09 -13.09 -31.95
C VAL A 502 9.62 -14.53 -32.11
N SER A 503 10.48 -15.49 -31.78
CA SER A 503 10.26 -16.91 -32.00
C SER A 503 10.06 -17.63 -30.66
N LEU A 504 8.80 -17.98 -30.37
CA LEU A 504 8.43 -18.67 -29.13
C LEU A 504 8.10 -20.14 -29.40
N GLY A 505 8.43 -20.99 -28.44
CA GLY A 505 7.99 -22.37 -28.40
C GLY A 505 6.50 -22.50 -28.07
N PRO A 506 5.93 -23.70 -28.16
CA PRO A 506 4.57 -23.95 -27.66
C PRO A 506 4.51 -23.70 -26.16
N LEU A 507 3.30 -23.43 -25.64
CA LEU A 507 3.06 -23.45 -24.20
C LEU A 507 3.39 -24.84 -23.64
N GLU A 508 4.34 -24.89 -22.71
CA GLU A 508 4.80 -26.11 -22.07
C GLU A 508 4.10 -26.26 -20.72
N PRO A 509 3.22 -27.26 -20.52
CA PRO A 509 2.67 -27.56 -19.21
C PRO A 509 3.77 -28.17 -18.34
N ILE A 510 4.03 -27.53 -17.20
CA ILE A 510 5.04 -27.97 -16.24
C ILE A 510 4.42 -28.20 -14.86
N ARG A 511 5.16 -28.96 -14.05
CA ARG A 511 4.93 -29.04 -12.60
C ARG A 511 6.07 -28.32 -11.91
N THR A 512 5.73 -27.50 -10.93
CA THR A 512 6.68 -26.80 -10.07
C THR A 512 6.20 -26.87 -8.61
N MET A 513 6.96 -26.29 -7.69
CA MET A 513 6.61 -26.27 -6.28
C MET A 513 7.00 -24.98 -5.59
N ASN A 514 6.17 -24.54 -4.65
CA ASN A 514 6.62 -23.61 -3.61
C ASN A 514 7.29 -24.41 -2.48
N VAL A 515 8.25 -23.80 -1.78
CA VAL A 515 8.86 -24.38 -0.57
C VAL A 515 8.26 -23.71 0.66
N VAL A 516 7.63 -24.48 1.54
CA VAL A 516 6.89 -23.93 2.69
C VAL A 516 7.27 -24.66 3.98
N GLY A 517 7.77 -23.91 4.95
CA GLY A 517 8.08 -24.38 6.29
C GLY A 517 7.38 -23.54 7.35
N MET A 518 7.15 -24.10 8.54
CA MET A 518 6.47 -23.41 9.63
C MET A 518 7.21 -23.55 10.95
N LEU A 519 7.31 -22.44 11.68
CA LEU A 519 7.66 -22.44 13.09
C LEU A 519 6.39 -22.22 13.92
N ARG A 520 5.93 -23.28 14.58
CA ARG A 520 4.71 -23.22 15.39
C ARG A 520 4.88 -22.33 16.62
N GLY A 521 3.90 -21.46 16.85
CA GLY A 521 3.84 -20.59 18.02
C GLY A 521 3.76 -21.36 19.35
N SER A 522 4.27 -20.75 20.42
CA SER A 522 4.31 -21.33 21.78
C SER A 522 2.95 -21.32 22.49
N ASP A 523 1.99 -20.53 22.03
CA ASP A 523 0.64 -20.43 22.62
C ASP A 523 -0.37 -21.23 21.78
N PRO A 524 -1.11 -22.19 22.36
CA PRO A 524 -1.99 -23.09 21.60
C PRO A 524 -3.11 -22.41 20.81
N GLU A 525 -3.63 -21.29 21.30
CA GLU A 525 -4.72 -20.57 20.63
C GLU A 525 -4.18 -19.59 19.60
N ARG A 526 -3.10 -18.87 19.92
CA ARG A 526 -2.45 -17.94 19.00
C ARG A 526 -1.64 -18.64 17.91
N ALA A 527 -1.19 -19.88 18.11
CA ALA A 527 -0.51 -20.67 17.09
C ALA A 527 -1.39 -20.95 15.85
N LYS A 528 -2.71 -20.73 15.93
CA LYS A 528 -3.63 -20.78 14.79
C LYS A 528 -3.50 -19.57 13.87
N LYS A 529 -2.94 -18.45 14.36
CA LYS A 529 -2.63 -17.26 13.58
C LYS A 529 -1.18 -17.29 13.14
N PHE A 530 -0.90 -16.77 11.95
CA PHE A 530 0.45 -16.80 11.40
C PHE A 530 0.86 -15.52 10.68
N VAL A 531 2.14 -15.18 10.83
CA VAL A 531 2.85 -14.20 10.00
C VAL A 531 3.58 -14.98 8.92
N ILE A 532 3.48 -14.56 7.67
CA ILE A 532 4.17 -15.18 6.54
C ILE A 532 5.38 -14.31 6.19
N ILE A 533 6.52 -14.93 5.93
CA ILE A 533 7.76 -14.27 5.52
C ILE A 533 8.33 -15.05 4.34
N GLY A 534 8.76 -14.36 3.30
CA GLY A 534 9.32 -15.02 2.14
C GLY A 534 9.22 -14.16 0.89
N GLY A 535 9.63 -14.71 -0.23
CA GLY A 535 9.50 -14.12 -1.56
C GLY A 535 9.67 -15.21 -2.60
N HIS A 536 9.77 -14.86 -3.87
CA HIS A 536 10.03 -15.84 -4.92
C HIS A 536 11.47 -16.36 -4.93
N LEU A 537 11.65 -17.52 -5.54
CA LEU A 537 12.93 -18.23 -5.65
C LEU A 537 13.42 -18.33 -7.10
N ASP A 538 12.48 -18.31 -8.03
CA ASP A 538 12.75 -18.30 -9.46
C ASP A 538 13.40 -16.98 -9.88
N GLY A 539 14.06 -17.04 -11.03
CA GLY A 539 14.46 -15.87 -11.77
C GLY A 539 14.18 -16.10 -13.24
N VAL A 540 14.59 -15.15 -14.07
CA VAL A 540 14.31 -15.18 -15.51
C VAL A 540 15.08 -16.26 -16.28
N GLY A 541 16.01 -16.99 -15.68
CA GLY A 541 16.60 -18.19 -16.30
C GLY A 541 17.73 -17.91 -17.29
N SER A 542 17.62 -18.43 -18.51
CA SER A 542 18.66 -18.34 -19.54
C SER A 542 18.05 -18.13 -20.92
N ASP A 543 18.84 -17.54 -21.81
CA ASP A 543 18.48 -17.34 -23.21
C ASP A 543 18.95 -18.52 -24.10
N PRO A 544 18.39 -18.68 -25.31
CA PRO A 544 18.76 -19.74 -26.25
C PRO A 544 20.23 -19.76 -26.67
N ASP A 545 20.93 -18.63 -26.58
CA ASP A 545 22.36 -18.51 -26.87
C ASP A 545 23.27 -18.99 -25.73
N GLY A 546 22.68 -19.41 -24.60
CA GLY A 546 23.39 -19.88 -23.41
C GLY A 546 23.68 -18.79 -22.38
N THR A 547 23.24 -17.55 -22.61
CA THR A 547 23.36 -16.46 -21.63
C THR A 547 22.53 -16.78 -20.38
N VAL A 548 23.18 -16.80 -19.21
CA VAL A 548 22.55 -17.09 -17.92
C VAL A 548 22.32 -15.79 -17.15
N PHE A 549 21.15 -15.66 -16.53
CA PHE A 549 20.77 -14.54 -15.67
C PHE A 549 20.77 -15.02 -14.21
N PRO A 550 21.81 -14.73 -13.42
CA PRO A 550 22.02 -15.42 -12.13
C PRO A 550 21.01 -15.07 -11.05
N ALA A 551 20.29 -13.94 -11.18
CA ALA A 551 19.17 -13.58 -10.32
C ALA A 551 19.61 -13.49 -8.85
N ALA A 552 20.75 -12.85 -8.56
CA ALA A 552 21.33 -12.81 -7.22
C ALA A 552 20.55 -11.87 -6.28
N ASN A 553 20.24 -10.67 -6.73
CA ASN A 553 19.35 -9.75 -6.04
C ASN A 553 17.89 -10.18 -6.25
N ASP A 554 17.53 -10.50 -7.49
CA ASP A 554 16.16 -10.79 -7.94
C ASP A 554 16.05 -12.21 -8.54
N ASN A 555 15.80 -13.26 -7.75
CA ASN A 555 15.68 -13.19 -6.30
C ASN A 555 16.29 -14.37 -5.53
N ALA A 556 17.62 -14.41 -5.44
CA ALA A 556 18.30 -15.25 -4.44
C ALA A 556 18.38 -14.58 -3.06
N SER A 557 18.32 -13.25 -3.01
CA SER A 557 18.52 -12.45 -1.78
C SER A 557 17.36 -12.59 -0.78
N GLY A 558 16.11 -12.57 -1.24
CA GLY A 558 14.91 -12.76 -0.42
C GLY A 558 14.86 -14.13 0.27
N PRO A 559 15.00 -15.25 -0.46
CA PRO A 559 15.12 -16.58 0.14
C PRO A 559 16.31 -16.72 1.10
N ALA A 560 17.45 -16.07 0.82
CA ALA A 560 18.61 -16.07 1.71
C ALA A 560 18.33 -15.36 3.04
N VAL A 561 17.69 -14.19 3.01
CA VAL A 561 17.24 -13.49 4.22
C VAL A 561 16.21 -14.34 4.96
N THR A 562 15.26 -14.96 4.24
CA THR A 562 14.23 -15.85 4.82
C THR A 562 14.85 -17.00 5.62
N ILE A 563 15.86 -17.67 5.07
CA ILE A 563 16.57 -18.79 5.73
C ILE A 563 17.25 -18.31 7.03
N GLU A 564 17.95 -17.17 6.98
CA GLU A 564 18.68 -16.66 8.14
C GLU A 564 17.75 -16.11 9.22
N VAL A 565 16.66 -15.43 8.84
CA VAL A 565 15.57 -15.04 9.75
C VAL A 565 14.97 -16.28 10.43
N ALA A 566 14.69 -17.35 9.67
CA ALA A 566 14.16 -18.59 10.21
C ALA A 566 15.11 -19.21 11.26
N ARG A 567 16.42 -19.20 11.00
CA ARG A 567 17.44 -19.70 11.94
C ARG A 567 17.40 -18.94 13.27
N VAL A 568 17.37 -17.60 13.22
CA VAL A 568 17.33 -16.76 14.43
C VAL A 568 16.02 -16.98 15.20
N LEU A 569 14.88 -16.98 14.50
CA LEU A 569 13.56 -17.18 15.13
C LEU A 569 13.39 -18.56 15.73
N ALA A 570 13.91 -19.61 15.10
CA ALA A 570 13.88 -20.97 15.64
C ALA A 570 14.59 -21.06 17.00
N ALA A 571 15.73 -20.38 17.15
CA ALA A 571 16.45 -20.30 18.43
C ALA A 571 15.67 -19.52 19.52
N LYS A 572 14.73 -18.66 19.12
CA LYS A 572 13.88 -17.84 20.00
C LYS A 572 12.41 -18.26 19.99
N LYS A 573 12.09 -19.51 19.62
CA LYS A 573 10.71 -20.02 19.46
C LYS A 573 9.80 -19.71 20.65
N ALA A 574 10.31 -19.73 21.88
CA ALA A 574 9.54 -19.43 23.10
C ALA A 574 8.98 -18.00 23.14
N MET A 575 9.57 -17.07 22.39
CA MET A 575 9.11 -15.67 22.28
C MET A 575 7.95 -15.52 21.30
N LEU A 576 7.72 -16.49 20.41
CA LEU A 576 6.69 -16.44 19.38
C LEU A 576 5.37 -16.99 19.92
N LYS A 577 4.32 -16.19 19.93
CA LYS A 577 2.95 -16.60 20.31
C LYS A 577 2.14 -17.03 19.10
N ASN A 578 2.20 -16.25 18.02
CA ASN A 578 1.69 -16.66 16.72
C ASN A 578 2.70 -17.60 16.04
N SER A 579 2.21 -18.44 15.12
CA SER A 579 3.08 -19.22 14.25
C SER A 579 3.72 -18.32 13.19
N VAL A 580 4.84 -18.75 12.63
CA VAL A 580 5.51 -18.06 11.51
C VAL A 580 5.65 -19.05 10.37
N ILE A 581 5.20 -18.69 9.18
CA ILE A 581 5.36 -19.47 7.96
C ILE A 581 6.47 -18.83 7.13
N PHE A 582 7.41 -19.65 6.70
CA PHE A 582 8.48 -19.27 5.79
C PHE A 582 8.20 -19.87 4.42
N VAL A 583 8.27 -19.05 3.39
CA VAL A 583 7.92 -19.48 2.03
C VAL A 583 8.96 -19.03 1.01
N ALA A 584 9.18 -19.86 0.00
CA ALA A 584 9.89 -19.50 -1.22
C ALA A 584 8.99 -19.88 -2.41
N PHE A 585 8.49 -18.89 -3.14
CA PHE A 585 7.54 -19.10 -4.24
C PHE A 585 8.24 -19.52 -5.54
N SER A 586 7.48 -20.15 -6.45
CA SER A 586 7.86 -20.36 -7.86
C SER A 586 6.98 -19.51 -8.75
N GLY A 587 7.48 -19.01 -9.86
CA GLY A 587 6.68 -18.40 -10.92
C GLY A 587 6.14 -17.02 -10.57
N GLU A 588 6.89 -16.26 -9.78
CA GLU A 588 6.66 -14.82 -9.67
C GLU A 588 6.90 -14.17 -11.04
N GLU A 589 7.98 -14.58 -11.71
CA GLU A 589 8.43 -14.13 -13.03
C GLU A 589 7.50 -14.54 -14.18
N GLU A 590 6.55 -15.43 -13.89
CA GLU A 590 5.49 -15.84 -14.81
C GLU A 590 4.15 -15.19 -14.47
N GLY A 591 4.14 -14.18 -13.59
CA GLY A 591 2.97 -13.39 -13.21
C GLY A 591 2.34 -13.84 -11.90
N LEU A 592 3.15 -13.97 -10.84
CA LEU A 592 2.72 -14.29 -9.46
C LEU A 592 2.01 -15.64 -9.31
N VAL A 593 2.23 -16.57 -10.23
CA VAL A 593 1.46 -17.82 -10.28
C VAL A 593 1.70 -18.71 -9.06
N GLY A 594 2.86 -18.61 -8.40
CA GLY A 594 3.17 -19.34 -7.17
C GLY A 594 2.45 -18.86 -5.94
N SER A 595 2.47 -17.55 -5.67
CA SER A 595 1.70 -16.99 -4.55
C SER A 595 0.20 -17.16 -4.80
N GLU A 596 -0.27 -17.01 -6.04
CA GLU A 596 -1.66 -17.27 -6.43
C GLU A 596 -2.07 -18.73 -6.14
N ALA A 597 -1.23 -19.70 -6.53
CA ALA A 597 -1.45 -21.12 -6.22
C ALA A 597 -1.41 -21.40 -4.72
N PHE A 598 -0.50 -20.75 -3.98
CA PHE A 598 -0.42 -20.86 -2.53
C PHE A 598 -1.73 -20.41 -1.88
N MET A 599 -2.19 -19.19 -2.20
CA MET A 599 -3.41 -18.62 -1.62
C MET A 599 -4.68 -19.35 -2.03
N ALA A 600 -4.75 -19.91 -3.23
CA ALA A 600 -5.88 -20.75 -3.65
C ALA A 600 -6.01 -22.01 -2.76
N ASN A 601 -4.88 -22.65 -2.42
CA ASN A 601 -4.85 -23.82 -1.53
C ASN A 601 -5.07 -23.48 -0.05
N SER A 602 -4.70 -22.27 0.38
CA SER A 602 -4.94 -21.74 1.74
C SER A 602 -6.43 -21.66 2.11
N VAL A 603 -7.33 -21.61 1.12
CA VAL A 603 -8.79 -21.60 1.36
C VAL A 603 -9.30 -22.96 1.87
N THR A 604 -8.61 -24.06 1.57
CA THR A 604 -9.06 -25.44 1.83
C THR A 604 -8.21 -26.20 2.85
N THR A 605 -6.99 -25.72 3.12
CA THR A 605 -6.06 -26.26 4.13
C THR A 605 -6.26 -25.53 5.47
N PRO A 606 -5.66 -25.99 6.61
CA PRO A 606 -5.86 -25.35 7.92
C PRO A 606 -5.42 -23.87 8.01
N TYR A 607 -4.79 -23.32 6.95
CA TYR A 607 -4.23 -21.98 6.87
C TYR A 607 -5.16 -20.98 6.16
N ARG A 608 -6.41 -20.87 6.64
CA ARG A 608 -7.39 -19.91 6.10
C ARG A 608 -6.80 -18.50 6.06
N ALA A 609 -7.11 -17.75 5.00
CA ALA A 609 -6.67 -16.36 4.86
C ALA A 609 -7.02 -15.48 6.07
N ASP A 610 -8.15 -15.76 6.73
CA ASP A 610 -8.61 -15.09 7.96
C ASP A 610 -7.64 -15.21 9.16
N ASN A 611 -6.73 -16.20 9.11
CA ASN A 611 -5.73 -16.45 10.15
C ASN A 611 -4.36 -15.81 9.84
N ILE A 612 -4.18 -15.22 8.65
CA ILE A 612 -2.95 -14.52 8.29
C ILE A 612 -2.97 -13.15 8.96
N VAL A 613 -1.96 -12.88 9.80
CA VAL A 613 -1.78 -11.59 10.47
C VAL A 613 -1.19 -10.58 9.48
N ALA A 614 -0.14 -10.99 8.78
CA ALA A 614 0.53 -10.22 7.75
C ALA A 614 1.39 -11.14 6.87
N PHE A 615 1.68 -10.70 5.65
CA PHE A 615 2.76 -11.22 4.80
C PHE A 615 3.85 -10.17 4.65
N VAL A 616 5.10 -10.53 4.95
CA VAL A 616 6.28 -9.73 4.69
C VAL A 616 6.99 -10.36 3.51
N ASP A 617 6.82 -9.73 2.36
CA ASP A 617 7.40 -10.13 1.08
C ASP A 617 8.84 -9.61 0.99
N LEU A 618 9.76 -10.49 0.58
CA LEU A 618 11.18 -10.24 0.56
C LEU A 618 11.70 -10.34 -0.87
N ASP A 619 11.94 -9.19 -1.47
CA ASP A 619 12.30 -9.09 -2.88
C ASP A 619 13.39 -8.05 -3.07
N MET A 620 14.43 -8.41 -3.82
CA MET A 620 15.55 -7.52 -4.11
C MET A 620 16.23 -6.96 -2.84
N GLU A 621 16.49 -7.83 -1.86
CA GLU A 621 16.99 -7.47 -0.52
C GLU A 621 18.49 -7.15 -0.48
N GLY A 622 19.22 -7.64 -1.48
CA GLY A 622 20.68 -7.59 -1.53
C GLY A 622 21.25 -6.27 -2.04
N CYS A 623 20.48 -5.48 -2.79
CA CYS A 623 20.90 -4.26 -3.47
C CYS A 623 19.66 -3.45 -3.92
N CYS A 624 19.71 -2.16 -4.24
CA CYS A 624 20.74 -1.14 -4.06
C CYS A 624 20.12 0.07 -3.33
N GLY A 625 20.96 0.96 -2.78
CA GLY A 625 20.48 2.14 -2.05
C GLY A 625 19.93 1.87 -0.64
N GLY A 626 18.93 2.65 -0.22
CA GLY A 626 18.29 2.64 1.10
C GLY A 626 17.29 1.49 1.29
N LEU A 627 16.87 1.24 2.54
CA LEU A 627 15.79 0.29 2.80
C LEU A 627 14.48 0.93 2.36
N ALA A 628 13.69 0.22 1.58
CA ALA A 628 12.37 0.66 1.17
C ALA A 628 11.33 -0.35 1.64
N ALA A 629 10.15 0.15 1.97
CA ALA A 629 8.97 -0.67 2.12
C ALA A 629 7.84 -0.13 1.26
N SER A 630 7.14 -1.06 0.64
CA SER A 630 5.95 -0.80 -0.16
C SER A 630 4.84 -0.21 0.72
N ASP A 631 3.94 0.60 0.16
CA ASP A 631 2.96 1.36 0.94
C ASP A 631 1.53 0.82 0.92
N GLU A 632 1.31 -0.27 0.18
CA GLU A 632 0.01 -0.87 -0.10
C GLU A 632 -0.72 -1.34 1.17
N ASN A 633 0.00 -1.52 2.29
CA ASN A 633 -0.59 -1.62 3.61
C ASN A 633 0.02 -0.60 4.60
N PHE A 634 -0.64 0.55 4.73
CA PHE A 634 -0.17 1.65 5.57
C PHE A 634 0.07 1.29 7.04
N GLU A 635 -0.83 0.52 7.68
CA GLU A 635 -0.66 0.13 9.08
C GLU A 635 0.59 -0.74 9.27
N LEU A 636 0.81 -1.68 8.36
CA LEU A 636 2.00 -2.54 8.37
C LEU A 636 3.26 -1.73 8.07
N HIS A 637 3.22 -0.83 7.09
CA HIS A 637 4.31 0.09 6.78
C HIS A 637 4.70 0.93 8.02
N GLN A 638 3.74 1.49 8.76
CA GLN A 638 4.04 2.23 9.99
C GLN A 638 4.71 1.35 11.06
N ARG A 639 4.31 0.08 11.17
CA ARG A 639 4.96 -0.86 12.09
C ARG A 639 6.39 -1.16 11.67
N LEU A 640 6.64 -1.36 10.38
CA LEU A 640 8.00 -1.52 9.84
C LEU A 640 8.83 -0.26 10.06
N LYS A 641 8.28 0.93 9.81
CA LYS A 641 8.97 2.19 10.06
C LYS A 641 9.34 2.35 11.53
N ALA A 642 8.40 2.07 12.45
CA ALA A 642 8.70 2.11 13.88
C ALA A 642 9.76 1.07 14.29
N ALA A 643 9.79 -0.10 13.65
CA ALA A 643 10.84 -1.10 13.84
C ALA A 643 12.20 -0.60 13.32
N ALA A 644 12.23 0.01 12.13
CA ALA A 644 13.42 0.61 11.54
C ALA A 644 13.99 1.74 12.42
N ASP A 645 13.14 2.65 12.89
CA ASP A 645 13.52 3.76 13.78
C ASP A 645 14.17 3.24 15.08
N ARG A 646 13.68 2.11 15.64
CA ARG A 646 14.30 1.47 16.83
C ARG A 646 15.66 0.85 16.54
N LEU A 647 15.88 0.36 15.33
CA LEU A 647 17.14 -0.21 14.88
C LEU A 647 18.16 0.87 14.48
N GLY A 648 17.67 2.08 14.18
CA GLY A 648 18.48 3.19 13.67
C GLY A 648 18.62 3.16 12.15
N TYR A 649 17.66 2.57 11.44
CA TYR A 649 17.59 2.57 9.97
C TYR A 649 16.55 3.57 9.47
N ASP A 650 16.89 4.22 8.36
CA ASP A 650 15.91 4.96 7.57
C ASP A 650 15.17 3.96 6.66
N LEU A 651 13.85 3.97 6.77
CA LEU A 651 12.96 3.22 5.89
C LEU A 651 12.25 4.19 4.97
N ASP A 652 12.64 4.14 3.70
CA ASP A 652 12.05 4.92 2.63
C ASP A 652 10.74 4.30 2.14
N TYR A 653 9.97 5.18 1.51
CA TYR A 653 8.66 4.89 0.98
C TYR A 653 8.75 4.68 -0.53
N THR A 654 8.28 3.52 -1.00
CA THR A 654 8.19 3.21 -2.42
C THR A 654 6.71 3.09 -2.85
N PRO A 655 6.11 4.17 -3.39
CA PRO A 655 4.72 4.16 -3.85
C PRO A 655 4.55 3.28 -5.07
N GLY A 656 3.73 2.22 -4.98
CA GLY A 656 3.35 1.41 -6.14
C GLY A 656 4.53 0.82 -6.91
N VAL A 657 5.62 0.53 -6.21
CA VAL A 657 6.77 -0.20 -6.76
C VAL A 657 6.68 -1.63 -6.28
N GLY A 658 6.45 -2.55 -7.20
CA GLY A 658 6.62 -3.98 -6.93
C GLY A 658 5.37 -4.76 -7.29
N GLY A 659 5.30 -5.26 -8.52
CA GLY A 659 4.34 -6.28 -8.90
C GLY A 659 4.72 -7.66 -8.35
N SER A 660 5.21 -7.75 -7.11
CA SER A 660 5.72 -8.98 -6.49
C SER A 660 4.63 -9.73 -5.71
N ASP A 661 5.00 -10.80 -5.00
CA ASP A 661 4.08 -11.76 -4.41
C ASP A 661 3.11 -11.13 -3.40
N HIS A 662 3.47 -10.05 -2.71
CA HIS A 662 2.57 -9.33 -1.78
C HIS A 662 1.28 -8.85 -2.43
N ILE A 663 1.27 -8.57 -3.73
CA ILE A 663 0.08 -8.14 -4.46
C ILE A 663 -1.02 -9.21 -4.43
N THR A 664 -0.65 -10.48 -4.52
CA THR A 664 -1.58 -11.61 -4.42
C THR A 664 -2.35 -11.60 -3.10
N PHE A 665 -1.67 -11.23 -2.01
CA PHE A 665 -2.22 -11.16 -0.65
C PHE A 665 -3.09 -9.91 -0.46
N LEU A 666 -2.65 -8.76 -0.95
CA LEU A 666 -3.40 -7.50 -0.91
C LEU A 666 -4.73 -7.60 -1.64
N ARG A 667 -4.75 -8.22 -2.84
CA ARG A 667 -5.99 -8.51 -3.60
C ARG A 667 -7.00 -9.34 -2.82
N ARG A 668 -6.52 -10.15 -1.87
CA ARG A 668 -7.32 -11.00 -0.98
C ARG A 668 -7.56 -10.36 0.39
N ARG A 669 -7.23 -9.07 0.56
CA ARG A 669 -7.38 -8.29 1.81
C ARG A 669 -6.58 -8.85 2.99
N VAL A 670 -5.50 -9.57 2.69
CA VAL A 670 -4.50 -9.94 3.68
C VAL A 670 -3.50 -8.79 3.76
N PRO A 671 -3.20 -8.26 4.96
CA PRO A 671 -2.15 -7.26 5.11
C PRO A 671 -0.83 -7.77 4.56
N ALA A 672 -0.23 -7.09 3.59
CA ALA A 672 1.08 -7.45 3.07
C ALA A 672 1.92 -6.22 2.77
N VAL A 673 3.23 -6.38 2.83
CA VAL A 673 4.23 -5.36 2.52
C VAL A 673 5.42 -6.03 1.87
N MET A 674 6.01 -5.38 0.87
CA MET A 674 7.30 -5.78 0.32
C MET A 674 8.40 -4.92 0.92
N ILE A 675 9.47 -5.56 1.39
CA ILE A 675 10.73 -4.91 1.72
C ILE A 675 11.64 -5.06 0.50
N SER A 676 12.35 -3.98 0.15
CA SER A 676 13.25 -3.95 -1.02
C SER A 676 14.30 -2.84 -0.89
N GLY A 677 15.12 -2.68 -1.93
CA GLY A 677 15.98 -1.50 -2.13
C GLY A 677 15.26 -0.29 -2.72
N THR A 678 15.73 0.92 -2.43
CA THR A 678 15.29 2.15 -3.12
C THR A 678 15.74 2.22 -4.59
N ASP A 679 16.76 1.44 -4.93
CA ASP A 679 17.28 1.25 -6.27
C ASP A 679 17.22 -0.25 -6.58
N LEU A 680 16.60 -0.59 -7.71
CA LEU A 680 16.37 -1.98 -8.13
C LEU A 680 17.68 -2.64 -8.64
N GLY A 681 18.73 -1.85 -8.92
CA GLY A 681 19.98 -2.39 -9.41
C GLY A 681 19.85 -3.09 -10.78
N PRO A 682 20.79 -3.98 -11.14
CA PRO A 682 20.84 -4.59 -12.46
C PRO A 682 19.92 -5.82 -12.60
N PHE A 683 18.72 -5.79 -12.01
CA PHE A 683 17.76 -6.90 -12.05
C PHE A 683 17.43 -7.33 -13.48
N HIS A 684 17.15 -8.62 -13.66
CA HIS A 684 16.87 -9.21 -14.98
C HIS A 684 17.99 -8.98 -16.02
N THR A 685 19.21 -8.69 -15.57
CA THR A 685 20.38 -8.61 -16.44
C THR A 685 21.42 -9.64 -16.04
N VAL A 686 22.39 -9.89 -16.92
CA VAL A 686 23.58 -10.71 -16.61
C VAL A 686 24.44 -10.09 -15.50
N GLY A 687 24.24 -8.82 -15.19
CA GLY A 687 24.92 -8.11 -14.11
C GLY A 687 24.39 -8.47 -12.72
N ASP A 688 23.19 -9.03 -12.59
CA ASP A 688 22.63 -9.43 -11.30
C ASP A 688 23.29 -10.70 -10.75
N THR A 689 24.45 -10.50 -10.14
CA THR A 689 25.38 -11.54 -9.71
C THR A 689 25.60 -11.46 -8.21
N ALA A 690 26.13 -12.51 -7.59
CA ALA A 690 26.47 -12.48 -6.16
C ALA A 690 27.32 -11.25 -5.76
N THR A 691 28.12 -10.69 -6.67
CA THR A 691 28.94 -9.50 -6.41
C THR A 691 28.15 -8.19 -6.26
N THR A 692 26.93 -8.10 -6.79
CA THR A 692 26.07 -6.92 -6.62
C THR A 692 25.42 -6.89 -5.24
N VAL A 693 25.33 -8.02 -4.55
CA VAL A 693 24.69 -8.13 -3.24
C VAL A 693 25.60 -7.65 -2.13
N ASP A 694 25.17 -6.60 -1.42
CA ASP A 694 25.87 -6.03 -0.28
C ASP A 694 25.45 -6.72 1.04
N PRO A 695 26.36 -7.34 1.79
CA PRO A 695 26.05 -7.91 3.10
C PRO A 695 25.47 -6.91 4.11
N ALA A 696 25.81 -5.62 4.02
CA ALA A 696 25.21 -4.60 4.89
C ALA A 696 23.71 -4.42 4.61
N ARG A 697 23.29 -4.56 3.34
CA ARG A 697 21.88 -4.54 2.92
C ARG A 697 21.12 -5.74 3.45
N LEU A 698 21.68 -6.93 3.25
CA LEU A 698 21.13 -8.17 3.83
C LEU A 698 20.97 -8.05 5.35
N ARG A 699 21.94 -7.46 6.05
CA ARG A 699 21.85 -7.19 7.50
C ARG A 699 20.69 -6.28 7.83
N ALA A 700 20.61 -5.12 7.18
CA ALA A 700 19.61 -4.11 7.50
C ALA A 700 18.19 -4.64 7.26
N SER A 701 17.97 -5.33 6.13
CA SER A 701 16.70 -6.00 5.83
C SER A 701 16.38 -7.11 6.84
N GLY A 702 17.32 -8.03 7.08
CA GLY A 702 17.13 -9.14 8.01
C GLY A 702 16.83 -8.70 9.45
N GLU A 703 17.52 -7.66 9.94
CA GLU A 703 17.28 -7.06 11.25
C GLU A 703 15.89 -6.41 11.33
N LEU A 704 15.48 -5.68 10.28
CA LEU A 704 14.14 -5.09 10.19
C LEU A 704 13.05 -6.17 10.21
N VAL A 705 13.19 -7.20 9.37
CA VAL A 705 12.25 -8.33 9.31
C VAL A 705 12.16 -9.01 10.69
N LEU A 706 13.28 -9.32 11.33
CA LEU A 706 13.28 -9.93 12.66
C LEU A 706 12.57 -9.06 13.69
N GLN A 707 12.89 -7.77 13.74
CA GLN A 707 12.26 -6.83 14.66
C GLN A 707 10.75 -6.76 14.44
N SER A 708 10.31 -6.56 13.21
CA SER A 708 8.89 -6.47 12.86
C SER A 708 8.14 -7.77 13.13
N VAL A 709 8.72 -8.92 12.80
CA VAL A 709 8.10 -10.24 13.01
C VAL A 709 8.02 -10.56 14.50
N LEU A 710 9.04 -10.27 15.30
CA LEU A 710 8.99 -10.48 16.75
C LEU A 710 7.92 -9.61 17.41
N GLU A 711 7.69 -8.40 16.91
CA GLU A 711 6.57 -7.56 17.35
C GLU A 711 5.22 -8.18 16.96
N MET A 712 5.04 -8.60 15.71
CA MET A 712 3.77 -9.14 15.21
C MET A 712 3.45 -10.54 15.75
N ALA A 713 4.46 -11.38 15.95
CA ALA A 713 4.31 -12.77 16.36
C ALA A 713 4.49 -12.96 17.87
N GLY A 714 5.33 -12.15 18.52
CA GLY A 714 5.63 -12.26 19.95
C GLY A 714 4.74 -11.39 20.84
N THR A 715 4.26 -10.25 20.33
CA THR A 715 3.33 -9.38 21.05
C THR A 715 1.95 -9.42 20.40
N GLY A 716 0.88 -9.27 21.18
CA GLY A 716 -0.51 -9.32 20.71
C GLY A 716 -1.05 -7.93 20.48
#